data_AF-A0A9D6D2Q5-F1
#
_entry.id   AF-A0A9D6D2Q5-F1
#
_cell.length_a   1.000
_cell.length_b   1.000
_cell.length_c   1.000
_cell.angle_alpha   90.00
_cell.angle_beta   90.00
_cell.angle_gamma   90.00
#
_symmetry.space_group_name_H-M   'P 1'
#
loop_
_entity.id
_entity.type
_entity.pdbx_description
1 polymer ?
#
loop_
_entity_poly.entity_id
_entity_poly.type
_entity_poly.pdbx_seq_one_letter_code
_entity_poly.pdbx_strand_id
1 'polypeptide(L)'
;MRPARTLGAPALVALGAGLLVLPWYALPEGAWSVPPGGAPGARPLVGWLMAPDSASAVVQALRHGRAGLAAPLLVAAAAALSLGLARAGWPPLVSARRPHGWLFLVLGLVGLTATLLQGFAIRQPALGLGAVVALASFVLLAAEGLAVSGALRGDRFAAACLLAIAVLVALFVFLPLARVLAAAVQGQGGAPSAGALLGRLTAEKIWTLACLTSARRCGVAWNTIALALACAGGTTLLGLALALLVTRSTLPLRRLTRLVAVLPVITPPFVIGLGIILICGRAGVINAVLESTLGVPPSRWIYGFPGLLLAQLFAFTPVAFLVLIGVVEGLSPTLEEAGQTLGARSGQVFRTVSLPLMLPGLANAFLVGFIESIADFGNPLVLGGSFNVLATEVYFALVGAQYDQGRAAALAMILLLLALGAFVLQRRLLRGRAFTSVTGKGDAGIPVALPRPLVRAIVLATVPWLLFTLVIYGMALVGGFVAVWGRDHTLTLRHFAKAFAVEWTGAGILWTGGAWTSLWNTVRLAAVAAPLSAALGLLTAWLLGRTRFAGQRAFELATLLSFAVPGTVIGIAYVLAFNVPPLELTGSGLIIVLCLMFRNMPVGVRGGLASLEQIDRSLDEASNTLGARGAVTVWRVLLPLVKPAVGAALVYGFVRSVTTVSAVIFLVSGDTDMATTYIIGRVVNGDYGVAIAYSAVLIALMVAAIVLIQRLVGVRVVGARTAEGAS
;
A
#
# COMPACT_ATOMS: atom_id res chain seq x y z
N MET A 1 -39.22 -21.70 -9.34
CA MET A 1 -38.23 -20.67 -8.92
C MET A 1 -37.99 -20.81 -7.43
N ARG A 2 -36.80 -21.27 -6.98
CA ARG A 2 -36.50 -21.34 -5.55
C ARG A 2 -36.55 -19.93 -4.94
N PRO A 3 -37.19 -19.72 -3.77
CA PRO A 3 -37.18 -18.43 -3.10
C PRO A 3 -35.72 -18.06 -2.86
N ALA A 4 -35.33 -16.90 -3.37
CA ALA A 4 -33.98 -16.40 -3.21
C ALA A 4 -33.67 -16.29 -1.71
N ARG A 5 -32.64 -17.00 -1.22
CA ARG A 5 -32.09 -16.73 0.12
C ARG A 5 -31.77 -15.23 0.19
N THR A 6 -32.46 -14.52 1.07
CA THR A 6 -32.32 -13.07 1.31
C THR A 6 -31.07 -12.82 2.15
N LEU A 7 -30.32 -11.72 1.92
CA LEU A 7 -29.23 -11.34 2.84
C LEU A 7 -29.80 -10.68 4.11
N GLY A 8 -31.01 -10.13 4.05
CA GLY A 8 -31.60 -9.40 5.18
C GLY A 8 -31.84 -10.26 6.43
N ALA A 9 -32.25 -11.52 6.27
CA ALA A 9 -32.50 -12.41 7.41
C ALA A 9 -31.22 -12.74 8.22
N PRO A 10 -30.11 -13.22 7.60
CA PRO A 10 -28.88 -13.43 8.33
C PRO A 10 -28.26 -12.12 8.85
N ALA A 11 -28.42 -11.00 8.12
CA ALA A 11 -27.95 -9.70 8.60
C ALA A 11 -28.67 -9.26 9.89
N LEU A 12 -29.98 -9.48 10.01
CA LEU A 12 -30.72 -9.17 11.25
C LEU A 12 -30.35 -10.10 12.41
N VAL A 13 -30.08 -11.38 12.15
CA VAL A 13 -29.62 -12.31 13.19
C VAL A 13 -28.25 -11.87 13.71
N ALA A 14 -27.33 -11.52 12.81
CA ALA A 14 -26.02 -10.99 13.18
C ALA A 14 -26.15 -9.65 13.94
N LEU A 15 -27.05 -8.76 13.49
CA LEU A 15 -27.34 -7.50 14.18
C LEU A 15 -27.85 -7.74 15.61
N GLY A 16 -28.77 -8.69 15.79
CA GLY A 16 -29.24 -9.11 17.11
C GLY A 16 -28.13 -9.63 18.00
N ALA A 17 -27.25 -10.50 17.47
CA ALA A 17 -26.09 -11.00 18.22
C ALA A 17 -25.14 -9.87 18.65
N GLY A 18 -24.86 -8.92 17.76
CA GLY A 18 -24.03 -7.74 18.05
C GLY A 18 -24.62 -6.81 19.12
N LEU A 19 -25.94 -6.62 19.11
CA LEU A 19 -26.63 -5.70 20.02
C LEU A 19 -26.98 -6.31 21.39
N LEU A 20 -27.24 -7.62 21.43
CA LEU A 20 -27.78 -8.30 22.62
C LEU A 20 -26.75 -9.11 23.39
N VAL A 21 -25.76 -9.70 22.70
CA VAL A 21 -24.86 -10.70 23.30
C VAL A 21 -23.44 -10.16 23.46
N LEU A 22 -22.92 -9.49 22.43
CA LEU A 22 -21.51 -9.12 22.36
C LEU A 22 -21.20 -7.82 23.11
N PRO A 23 -19.99 -7.67 23.67
CA PRO A 23 -19.55 -6.41 24.27
C PRO A 23 -19.62 -5.26 23.26
N TRP A 24 -20.33 -4.19 23.63
CA TRP A 24 -20.47 -3.04 22.74
C TRP A 24 -19.19 -2.20 22.67
N TYR A 25 -18.49 -2.09 23.79
CA TYR A 25 -17.23 -1.34 23.92
C TYR A 25 -16.02 -2.29 23.97
N ALA A 26 -14.86 -1.77 23.61
CA ALA A 26 -13.60 -2.50 23.63
C ALA A 26 -13.22 -2.83 25.07
N LEU A 27 -12.82 -4.07 25.30
CA LEU A 27 -12.40 -4.55 26.61
C LEU A 27 -10.94 -4.16 26.88
N PRO A 28 -10.55 -3.99 28.15
CA PRO A 28 -9.17 -3.67 28.54
C PRO A 28 -8.13 -4.70 28.05
N GLU A 29 -8.52 -5.97 27.94
CA GLU A 29 -7.68 -7.07 27.43
C GLU A 29 -7.60 -7.10 25.89
N GLY A 30 -8.27 -6.16 25.21
CA GLY A 30 -8.30 -6.01 23.77
C GLY A 30 -9.72 -6.03 23.21
N ALA A 31 -9.96 -5.27 22.14
CA ALA A 31 -11.27 -5.10 21.49
C ALA A 31 -11.92 -6.41 20.97
N TRP A 32 -11.16 -7.51 20.93
CA TRP A 32 -11.56 -8.82 20.40
C TRP A 32 -11.51 -9.95 21.44
N SER A 33 -11.29 -9.62 22.72
CA SER A 33 -11.28 -10.64 23.78
C SER A 33 -12.68 -11.25 23.94
N VAL A 34 -12.72 -12.58 23.98
CA VAL A 34 -13.91 -13.40 24.20
C VAL A 34 -13.97 -13.69 25.71
N PRO A 35 -15.16 -13.86 26.33
CA PRO A 35 -15.27 -14.09 27.77
C PRO A 35 -14.27 -15.11 28.31
N PRO A 36 -13.64 -14.86 29.48
CA PRO A 36 -12.69 -15.78 30.07
C PRO A 36 -13.38 -17.11 30.38
N GLY A 37 -13.13 -18.12 29.55
CA GLY A 37 -13.47 -19.51 29.86
C GLY A 37 -12.49 -20.04 30.90
N GLY A 38 -12.86 -19.98 32.18
CA GLY A 38 -12.23 -20.79 33.23
C GLY A 38 -10.95 -20.24 33.88
N ALA A 39 -10.65 -18.94 33.80
CA ALA A 39 -9.55 -18.36 34.58
C ALA A 39 -9.91 -18.27 36.09
N PRO A 40 -9.02 -18.64 37.02
CA PRO A 40 -9.27 -18.50 38.46
C PRO A 40 -9.44 -17.01 38.82
N GLY A 41 -10.64 -16.63 39.29
CA GLY A 41 -11.04 -15.25 39.55
C GLY A 41 -12.01 -14.63 38.52
N ALA A 42 -12.39 -15.37 37.46
CA ALA A 42 -13.35 -14.90 36.46
C ALA A 42 -14.75 -14.71 37.06
N ARG A 43 -15.39 -13.56 36.75
CA ARG A 43 -16.80 -13.30 37.10
C ARG A 43 -17.70 -14.36 36.46
N PRO A 44 -18.79 -14.79 37.12
CA PRO A 44 -19.79 -15.64 36.47
C PRO A 44 -20.31 -14.97 35.19
N LEU A 45 -20.58 -15.75 34.15
CA LEU A 45 -20.92 -15.26 32.79
C LEU A 45 -22.01 -14.17 32.81
N VAL A 46 -23.04 -14.32 33.66
CA VAL A 46 -24.11 -13.32 33.82
C VAL A 46 -23.58 -12.03 34.44
N GLY A 47 -22.74 -12.12 35.46
CA GLY A 47 -22.08 -10.95 36.08
C GLY A 47 -21.12 -10.24 35.12
N TRP A 48 -20.49 -10.99 34.21
CA TRP A 48 -19.68 -10.43 33.14
C TRP A 48 -20.53 -9.70 32.09
N LEU A 49 -21.60 -10.33 31.58
CA LEU A 49 -22.49 -9.70 30.58
C LEU A 49 -23.23 -8.46 31.09
N MET A 50 -23.36 -8.30 32.41
CA MET A 50 -24.04 -7.15 33.02
C MET A 50 -23.07 -6.04 33.46
N ALA A 51 -21.76 -6.29 33.44
CA ALA A 51 -20.76 -5.32 33.89
C ALA A 51 -20.64 -4.12 32.94
N PRO A 52 -20.24 -2.93 33.43
CA PRO A 52 -20.14 -1.71 32.62
C PRO A 52 -19.21 -1.82 31.40
N ASP A 53 -18.19 -2.68 31.47
CA ASP A 53 -17.15 -2.75 30.43
C ASP A 53 -17.49 -3.79 29.35
N SER A 54 -18.18 -4.87 29.72
CA SER A 54 -18.51 -6.02 28.87
C SER A 54 -19.98 -6.12 28.46
N ALA A 55 -20.82 -5.19 28.92
CA ALA A 55 -22.23 -5.17 28.59
C ALA A 55 -22.51 -4.95 27.10
N SER A 56 -23.57 -5.62 26.62
CA SER A 56 -24.12 -5.46 25.28
C SER A 56 -24.84 -4.12 25.11
N ALA A 57 -25.13 -3.71 23.87
CA ALA A 57 -25.71 -2.40 23.57
C ALA A 57 -27.00 -2.11 24.36
N VAL A 58 -27.87 -3.12 24.49
CA VAL A 58 -29.13 -2.99 25.22
C VAL A 58 -28.89 -2.79 26.72
N VAL A 59 -27.99 -3.57 27.31
CA VAL A 59 -27.67 -3.46 28.74
C VAL A 59 -26.97 -2.13 29.03
N GLN A 60 -26.08 -1.67 28.15
CA GLN A 60 -25.44 -0.36 28.21
C GLN A 60 -26.46 0.78 28.17
N ALA A 61 -27.46 0.68 27.29
CA ALA A 61 -28.52 1.68 27.16
C ALA A 61 -29.43 1.73 28.39
N LEU A 62 -29.88 0.55 28.86
CA LEU A 62 -30.91 0.44 29.90
C LEU A 62 -30.37 0.56 31.33
N ARG A 63 -29.17 0.03 31.62
CA ARG A 63 -28.60 0.01 32.98
C ARG A 63 -27.50 1.03 33.21
N HIS A 64 -26.70 1.32 32.19
CA HIS A 64 -25.51 2.19 32.30
C HIS A 64 -25.74 3.60 31.74
N GLY A 65 -26.99 3.97 31.47
CA GLY A 65 -27.38 5.34 31.10
C GLY A 65 -26.84 5.83 29.75
N ARG A 66 -26.42 4.94 28.85
CA ARG A 66 -25.84 5.29 27.54
C ARG A 66 -26.93 5.62 26.52
N ALA A 67 -27.60 6.76 26.69
CA ALA A 67 -28.72 7.20 25.83
C ALA A 67 -28.37 7.29 24.33
N GLY A 68 -27.10 7.51 23.98
CA GLY A 68 -26.63 7.51 22.59
C GLY A 68 -26.85 6.19 21.82
N LEU A 69 -27.07 5.07 22.53
CA LEU A 69 -27.38 3.76 21.95
C LEU A 69 -28.85 3.62 21.54
N ALA A 70 -29.73 4.54 21.95
CA ALA A 70 -31.14 4.47 21.60
C ALA A 70 -31.35 4.52 20.08
N ALA A 71 -30.62 5.37 19.37
CA ALA A 71 -30.73 5.51 17.91
C ALA A 71 -30.41 4.21 17.15
N PRO A 72 -29.24 3.56 17.31
CA PRO A 72 -28.96 2.30 16.62
C PRO A 72 -29.90 1.16 17.04
N LEU A 73 -30.36 1.13 18.29
CA LEU A 73 -31.33 0.14 18.77
C LEU A 73 -32.72 0.32 18.14
N LEU A 74 -33.22 1.54 18.05
CA LEU A 74 -34.51 1.85 17.42
C LEU A 74 -34.50 1.52 15.92
N VAL A 75 -33.40 1.82 15.23
CA VAL A 75 -33.24 1.48 13.81
C VAL A 75 -33.20 -0.03 13.60
N ALA A 76 -32.50 -0.77 14.47
CA ALA A 76 -32.48 -2.23 14.43
C ALA A 76 -33.88 -2.82 14.68
N ALA A 77 -34.63 -2.29 15.64
CA ALA A 77 -36.01 -2.71 15.91
C ALA A 77 -36.94 -2.43 14.71
N ALA A 78 -36.82 -1.25 14.07
CA ALA A 78 -37.58 -0.93 12.86
C ALA A 78 -37.23 -1.85 11.67
N ALA A 79 -35.95 -2.21 11.51
CA ALA A 79 -35.50 -3.18 10.50
C ALA A 79 -36.03 -4.60 10.77
N ALA A 80 -36.10 -5.02 12.04
CA ALA A 80 -36.67 -6.31 12.42
C ALA A 80 -38.19 -6.35 12.21
N LEU A 81 -38.90 -5.29 12.64
CA LEU A 81 -40.35 -5.16 12.50
C LEU A 81 -40.76 -5.15 11.02
N SER A 82 -40.08 -4.37 10.18
CA SER A 82 -40.37 -4.31 8.74
C SER A 82 -40.19 -5.66 8.03
N LEU A 83 -39.18 -6.46 8.41
CA LEU A 83 -39.03 -7.81 7.89
C LEU A 83 -40.09 -8.77 8.43
N GLY A 84 -40.47 -8.65 9.70
CA GLY A 84 -41.53 -9.44 10.34
C GLY A 84 -42.89 -9.23 9.68
N LEU A 85 -43.27 -7.97 9.45
CA LEU A 85 -44.49 -7.58 8.75
C LEU A 85 -44.50 -8.10 7.30
N ALA A 86 -43.38 -7.99 6.59
CA ALA A 86 -43.25 -8.51 5.23
C ALA A 86 -43.41 -10.04 5.15
N ARG A 87 -42.99 -10.78 6.19
CA ARG A 87 -43.16 -12.25 6.27
C ARG A 87 -44.57 -12.67 6.66
N ALA A 88 -45.25 -11.87 7.48
CA ALA A 88 -46.61 -12.14 7.94
C ALA A 88 -47.69 -11.93 6.85
N GLY A 89 -47.29 -11.60 5.61
CA GLY A 89 -48.22 -11.38 4.51
C GLY A 89 -49.07 -10.12 4.67
N TRP A 90 -48.72 -9.25 5.64
CA TRP A 90 -49.38 -7.96 5.78
C TRP A 90 -49.09 -7.15 4.51
N PRO A 91 -50.13 -6.53 3.90
CA PRO A 91 -49.91 -5.64 2.79
C PRO A 91 -48.95 -4.58 3.31
N PRO A 92 -47.78 -4.44 2.68
CA PRO A 92 -46.91 -3.38 3.11
C PRO A 92 -47.67 -2.07 2.89
N LEU A 93 -47.43 -1.10 3.77
CA LEU A 93 -47.84 0.30 3.53
C LEU A 93 -47.38 0.81 2.14
N VAL A 94 -46.55 0.06 1.40
CA VAL A 94 -46.25 0.30 -0.01
C VAL A 94 -46.21 -1.00 -0.83
N SER A 95 -47.23 -1.28 -1.63
CA SER A 95 -47.47 -2.52 -2.41
C SER A 95 -46.42 -2.91 -3.48
N ALA A 96 -45.28 -2.22 -3.56
CA ALA A 96 -44.26 -2.46 -4.59
C ALA A 96 -42.91 -2.93 -4.00
N ARG A 97 -42.18 -3.77 -4.76
CA ARG A 97 -40.83 -4.25 -4.40
C ARG A 97 -39.80 -3.12 -4.24
N ARG A 98 -39.91 -2.05 -5.04
CA ARG A 98 -38.98 -0.91 -5.03
C ARG A 98 -38.99 -0.10 -3.73
N PRO A 99 -40.14 0.33 -3.17
CA PRO A 99 -40.19 1.10 -1.93
C PRO A 99 -39.69 0.32 -0.70
N HIS A 100 -39.84 -1.02 -0.67
CA HIS A 100 -39.19 -1.85 0.34
C HIS A 100 -37.67 -1.79 0.27
N GLY A 101 -37.13 -1.83 -0.94
CA GLY A 101 -35.69 -1.68 -1.16
C GLY A 101 -35.16 -0.36 -0.60
N TRP A 102 -35.88 0.74 -0.86
CA TRP A 102 -35.54 2.05 -0.30
C TRP A 102 -35.61 2.08 1.23
N LEU A 103 -36.62 1.46 1.84
CA LEU A 103 -36.72 1.39 3.30
C LEU A 103 -35.51 0.69 3.93
N PHE A 104 -35.13 -0.50 3.45
CA PHE A 104 -33.96 -1.23 3.97
C PHE A 104 -32.65 -0.49 3.70
N LEU A 105 -32.54 0.20 2.55
CA LEU A 105 -31.39 1.05 2.24
C LEU A 105 -31.25 2.18 3.27
N VAL A 106 -32.35 2.91 3.54
CA VAL A 106 -32.37 4.01 4.51
C VAL A 106 -32.09 3.47 5.92
N LEU A 107 -32.77 2.42 6.37
CA LEU A 107 -32.55 1.84 7.70
C LEU A 107 -31.10 1.37 7.88
N GLY A 108 -30.52 0.71 6.88
CA GLY A 108 -29.11 0.30 6.92
C GLY A 108 -28.15 1.49 7.00
N LEU A 109 -28.35 2.51 6.16
CA LEU A 109 -27.50 3.71 6.16
C LEU A 109 -27.65 4.53 7.45
N VAL A 110 -28.86 4.70 7.96
CA VAL A 110 -29.14 5.42 9.20
C VAL A 110 -28.60 4.65 10.41
N GLY A 111 -28.70 3.32 10.42
CA GLY A 111 -28.13 2.50 11.50
C GLY A 111 -26.59 2.57 11.51
N LEU A 112 -25.97 2.54 10.33
CA LEU A 112 -24.54 2.73 10.16
C LEU A 112 -24.10 4.11 10.68
N THR A 113 -24.76 5.19 10.25
CA THR A 113 -24.40 6.55 10.66
C THR A 113 -24.69 6.79 12.14
N ALA A 114 -25.79 6.28 12.69
CA ALA A 114 -26.11 6.40 14.10
C ALA A 114 -25.03 5.72 14.98
N THR A 115 -24.60 4.52 14.59
CA THR A 115 -23.55 3.78 15.31
C THR A 115 -22.20 4.50 15.24
N LEU A 116 -21.82 5.06 14.08
CA LEU A 116 -20.57 5.80 13.92
C LEU A 116 -20.62 7.18 14.61
N LEU A 117 -21.71 7.94 14.46
CA LEU A 117 -21.85 9.29 15.02
C LEU A 117 -21.94 9.29 16.53
N GLN A 118 -22.62 8.31 17.14
CA GLN A 118 -22.53 8.09 18.58
C GLN A 118 -21.06 7.99 19.02
N GLY A 119 -20.25 7.31 18.20
CA GLY A 119 -18.82 7.20 18.41
C GLY A 119 -18.02 8.48 18.32
N PHE A 120 -18.28 9.29 17.29
CA PHE A 120 -17.47 10.47 17.01
C PHE A 120 -17.95 11.75 17.70
N ALA A 121 -19.21 11.82 18.14
CA ALA A 121 -19.82 13.03 18.72
C ALA A 121 -19.84 13.05 20.26
N ILE A 122 -19.76 11.89 20.92
CA ILE A 122 -19.83 11.76 22.39
C ILE A 122 -18.51 11.19 22.90
N ARG A 123 -17.96 11.72 24.00
CA ARG A 123 -16.85 11.05 24.70
C ARG A 123 -17.32 9.68 25.19
N GLN A 124 -16.82 8.62 24.56
CA GLN A 124 -17.16 7.25 24.91
C GLN A 124 -15.93 6.35 24.82
N PRO A 125 -15.97 5.14 25.42
CA PRO A 125 -14.94 4.13 25.19
C PRO A 125 -14.89 3.72 23.70
N ALA A 126 -13.77 3.13 23.29
CA ALA A 126 -13.63 2.58 21.95
C ALA A 126 -14.68 1.50 21.67
N LEU A 127 -15.11 1.38 20.41
CA LEU A 127 -16.09 0.40 19.96
C LEU A 127 -15.50 -1.02 20.03
N GLY A 128 -16.28 -1.95 20.56
CA GLY A 128 -15.94 -3.36 20.67
C GLY A 128 -16.55 -4.22 19.57
N LEU A 129 -16.43 -5.55 19.73
CA LEU A 129 -16.86 -6.54 18.75
C LEU A 129 -18.37 -6.44 18.42
N GLY A 130 -19.22 -6.15 19.41
CA GLY A 130 -20.67 -5.99 19.20
C GLY A 130 -21.01 -4.84 18.26
N ALA A 131 -20.31 -3.71 18.40
CA ALA A 131 -20.46 -2.56 17.51
C ALA A 131 -19.94 -2.87 16.09
N VAL A 132 -18.83 -3.58 15.94
CA VAL A 132 -18.31 -3.98 14.62
C VAL A 132 -19.30 -4.90 13.89
N VAL A 133 -19.87 -5.88 14.59
CA VAL A 133 -20.89 -6.78 14.02
C VAL A 133 -22.15 -5.99 13.63
N ALA A 134 -22.58 -5.02 14.46
CA ALA A 134 -23.70 -4.16 14.13
C ALA A 134 -23.43 -3.31 12.88
N LEU A 135 -22.26 -2.66 12.78
CA LEU A 135 -21.84 -1.90 11.60
C LEU A 135 -21.86 -2.77 10.33
N ALA A 136 -21.27 -3.96 10.37
CA ALA A 136 -21.27 -4.89 9.25
C ALA A 136 -22.70 -5.31 8.85
N SER A 137 -23.56 -5.56 9.84
CA SER A 137 -24.96 -5.93 9.61
C SER A 137 -25.77 -4.81 8.98
N PHE A 138 -25.58 -3.57 9.41
CA PHE A 138 -26.21 -2.39 8.81
C PHE A 138 -25.77 -2.17 7.34
N VAL A 139 -24.50 -2.44 7.01
CA VAL A 139 -24.02 -2.43 5.62
C VAL A 139 -24.74 -3.51 4.79
N LEU A 140 -24.90 -4.72 5.32
CA LEU A 140 -25.60 -5.81 4.63
C LEU A 140 -27.09 -5.52 4.44
N LEU A 141 -27.74 -4.86 5.41
CA LEU A 141 -29.12 -4.40 5.29
C LEU A 141 -29.25 -3.32 4.20
N ALA A 142 -28.34 -2.36 4.18
CA ALA A 142 -28.29 -1.35 3.14
C ALA A 142 -28.09 -1.98 1.75
N ALA A 143 -27.25 -3.01 1.67
CA ALA A 143 -26.97 -3.75 0.43
C ALA A 143 -28.17 -4.54 -0.08
N GLU A 144 -28.91 -5.20 0.82
CA GLU A 144 -30.18 -5.85 0.46
C GLU A 144 -31.17 -4.81 -0.08
N GLY A 145 -31.29 -3.66 0.57
CA GLY A 145 -32.14 -2.56 0.11
C GLY A 145 -31.77 -2.05 -1.29
N LEU A 146 -30.47 -1.85 -1.53
CA LEU A 146 -29.93 -1.42 -2.82
C LEU A 146 -30.16 -2.45 -3.93
N ALA A 147 -30.00 -3.74 -3.64
CA ALA A 147 -30.29 -4.80 -4.62
C ALA A 147 -31.79 -4.90 -4.92
N VAL A 148 -32.64 -4.83 -3.90
CA VAL A 148 -34.11 -4.93 -4.06
C VAL A 148 -34.70 -3.72 -4.79
N SER A 149 -34.08 -2.54 -4.69
CA SER A 149 -34.51 -1.35 -5.45
C SER A 149 -34.23 -1.45 -6.97
N GLY A 150 -33.45 -2.46 -7.39
CA GLY A 150 -33.12 -2.74 -8.79
C GLY A 150 -31.75 -2.24 -9.24
N ALA A 151 -30.94 -1.65 -8.35
CA ALA A 151 -29.56 -1.32 -8.67
C ALA A 151 -28.73 -2.59 -8.91
N LEU A 152 -27.65 -2.47 -9.70
CA LEU A 152 -26.74 -3.59 -10.02
C LEU A 152 -27.47 -4.85 -10.56
N ARG A 153 -28.54 -4.65 -11.34
CA ARG A 153 -29.41 -5.73 -11.86
C ARG A 153 -30.02 -6.63 -10.76
N GLY A 154 -30.12 -6.13 -9.53
CA GLY A 154 -30.62 -6.87 -8.38
C GLY A 154 -29.64 -7.87 -7.78
N ASP A 155 -28.35 -7.79 -8.12
CA ASP A 155 -27.33 -8.67 -7.55
C ASP A 155 -26.95 -8.21 -6.13
N ARG A 156 -27.43 -9.00 -5.15
CA ARG A 156 -27.16 -8.84 -3.73
C ARG A 156 -25.68 -8.89 -3.37
N PHE A 157 -24.89 -9.74 -4.02
CA PHE A 157 -23.47 -9.87 -3.75
C PHE A 157 -22.72 -8.64 -4.27
N ALA A 158 -23.06 -8.17 -5.47
CA ALA A 158 -22.48 -6.94 -6.02
C ALA A 158 -22.80 -5.72 -5.13
N ALA A 159 -24.05 -5.60 -4.67
CA ALA A 159 -24.47 -4.51 -3.79
C ALA A 159 -23.73 -4.55 -2.43
N ALA A 160 -23.56 -5.75 -1.85
CA ALA A 160 -22.83 -5.93 -0.60
C ALA A 160 -21.36 -5.57 -0.74
N CYS A 161 -20.69 -6.03 -1.81
CA CYS A 161 -19.31 -5.66 -2.09
C CYS A 161 -19.17 -4.14 -2.31
N LEU A 162 -20.05 -3.53 -3.11
CA LEU A 162 -19.99 -2.09 -3.38
C LEU A 162 -20.08 -1.26 -2.09
N LEU A 163 -21.09 -1.52 -1.25
CA LEU A 163 -21.28 -0.76 -0.01
C LEU A 163 -20.20 -1.07 1.03
N ALA A 164 -19.79 -2.34 1.19
CA ALA A 164 -18.72 -2.69 2.12
C ALA A 164 -17.41 -2.00 1.75
N ILE A 165 -17.02 -2.04 0.48
CA ILE A 165 -15.79 -1.40 0.00
C ILE A 165 -15.91 0.12 0.13
N ALA A 166 -17.05 0.72 -0.21
CA ALA A 166 -17.26 2.16 -0.06
C ALA A 166 -17.13 2.62 1.41
N VAL A 167 -17.73 1.90 2.36
CA VAL A 167 -17.63 2.19 3.79
C VAL A 167 -16.21 2.01 4.30
N LEU A 168 -15.55 0.92 3.90
CA LEU A 168 -14.16 0.64 4.26
C LEU A 168 -13.20 1.72 3.74
N VAL A 169 -13.34 2.13 2.48
CA VAL A 169 -12.54 3.21 1.88
C VAL A 169 -12.84 4.54 2.57
N ALA A 170 -14.11 4.85 2.87
CA ALA A 170 -14.46 6.05 3.62
C ALA A 170 -13.80 6.08 5.01
N LEU A 171 -13.82 4.95 5.72
CA LEU A 171 -13.36 4.84 7.10
C LEU A 171 -11.83 4.75 7.23
N PHE A 172 -11.14 4.08 6.29
CA PHE A 172 -9.70 3.82 6.40
C PHE A 172 -8.84 4.61 5.40
N VAL A 173 -9.45 5.33 4.46
CA VAL A 173 -8.71 6.24 3.57
C VAL A 173 -9.14 7.68 3.83
N PHE A 174 -10.42 7.98 3.69
CA PHE A 174 -10.89 9.37 3.75
C PHE A 174 -10.96 9.94 5.17
N LEU A 175 -11.43 9.18 6.16
CA LEU A 175 -11.48 9.64 7.55
C LEU A 175 -10.08 9.98 8.10
N PRO A 176 -9.04 9.13 7.94
CA PRO A 176 -7.68 9.49 8.31
C PRO A 176 -7.19 10.78 7.66
N LEU A 177 -7.37 10.90 6.34
CA LEU A 177 -6.97 12.11 5.61
C LEU A 177 -7.70 13.35 6.14
N ALA A 178 -9.01 13.26 6.37
CA ALA A 178 -9.80 14.35 6.93
C ALA A 178 -9.30 14.75 8.33
N ARG A 179 -8.91 13.78 9.17
CA ARG A 179 -8.34 14.04 10.50
C ARG A 179 -6.99 14.76 10.44
N VAL A 180 -6.09 14.38 9.53
CA VAL A 180 -4.83 15.12 9.33
C VAL A 180 -5.11 16.54 8.87
N LEU A 181 -5.97 16.71 7.87
CA LEU A 181 -6.30 18.03 7.35
C LEU A 181 -6.94 18.90 8.42
N ALA A 182 -7.82 18.35 9.25
CA ALA A 182 -8.40 19.05 10.39
C ALA A 182 -7.33 19.44 11.43
N ALA A 183 -6.44 18.52 11.80
CA ALA A 183 -5.38 18.77 12.77
C ALA A 183 -4.40 19.88 12.32
N ALA A 184 -4.18 20.03 11.01
CA ALA A 184 -3.37 21.12 10.47
C ALA A 184 -3.96 22.51 10.80
N VAL A 185 -5.30 22.62 10.84
CA VAL A 185 -6.04 23.86 11.07
C VAL A 185 -6.26 24.15 12.57
N GLN A 186 -6.16 23.15 13.44
CA GLN A 186 -6.47 23.33 14.87
C GLN A 186 -5.39 24.13 15.62
N GLY A 187 -5.81 25.13 16.39
CA GLY A 187 -4.96 25.92 17.30
C GLY A 187 -4.74 25.26 18.67
N GLN A 188 -4.10 25.97 19.61
CA GLN A 188 -3.73 25.45 20.93
C GLN A 188 -4.92 25.02 21.83
N GLY A 189 -6.16 25.40 21.48
CA GLY A 189 -7.39 24.98 22.16
C GLY A 189 -8.26 23.99 21.37
N GLY A 190 -7.76 23.40 20.28
CA GLY A 190 -8.52 22.48 19.43
C GLY A 190 -9.54 23.14 18.49
N ALA A 191 -9.83 24.43 18.66
CA ALA A 191 -10.62 25.21 17.72
C ALA A 191 -9.86 25.46 16.40
N PRO A 192 -10.55 25.51 15.25
CA PRO A 192 -9.90 25.88 13.99
C PRO A 192 -9.35 27.30 14.06
N SER A 193 -8.09 27.48 13.71
CA SER A 193 -7.39 28.76 13.71
C SER A 193 -6.64 28.94 12.39
N ALA A 194 -7.12 29.87 11.56
CA ALA A 194 -6.45 30.23 10.31
C ALA A 194 -5.05 30.81 10.55
N GLY A 195 -4.85 31.54 11.64
CA GLY A 195 -3.54 32.07 12.02
C GLY A 195 -2.53 30.98 12.37
N ALA A 196 -2.95 29.95 13.11
CA ALA A 196 -2.11 28.79 13.41
C ALA A 196 -1.75 28.01 12.14
N LEU A 197 -2.72 27.81 11.25
CA LEU A 197 -2.50 27.18 9.95
C LEU A 197 -1.49 27.97 9.11
N LEU A 198 -1.70 29.28 8.97
CA LEU A 198 -0.85 30.14 8.16
C LEU A 198 0.57 30.15 8.72
N GLY A 199 0.74 30.35 10.03
CA GLY A 199 2.06 30.34 10.67
C GLY A 199 2.81 29.01 10.52
N ARG A 200 2.09 27.88 10.56
CA ARG A 200 2.68 26.55 10.30
C ARG A 200 3.07 26.37 8.83
N LEU A 201 2.25 26.84 7.90
CA LEU A 201 2.48 26.68 6.46
C LEU A 201 3.55 27.62 5.91
N THR A 202 3.64 28.85 6.42
CA THR A 202 4.62 29.86 5.99
C THR A 202 5.89 29.85 6.83
N ALA A 203 6.06 28.85 7.70
CA ALA A 203 7.24 28.72 8.54
C ALA A 203 8.53 28.78 7.71
N GLU A 204 9.47 29.63 8.12
CA GLU A 204 10.71 29.91 7.39
C GLU A 204 11.50 28.63 7.05
N LYS A 205 11.54 27.66 7.97
CA LYS A 205 12.21 26.36 7.78
C LYS A 205 11.69 25.57 6.57
N ILE A 206 10.46 25.82 6.12
CA ILE A 206 9.84 25.11 4.99
C ILE A 206 10.30 25.72 3.66
N TRP A 207 10.32 27.04 3.56
CA TRP A 207 10.42 27.76 2.29
C TRP A 207 11.69 28.59 2.11
N THR A 208 12.55 28.69 3.12
CA THR A 208 13.77 29.52 3.06
C THR A 208 14.65 29.16 1.85
N LEU A 209 15.13 30.19 1.15
CA LEU A 209 16.08 30.08 0.04
C LEU A 209 17.49 30.52 0.45
N ALA A 210 17.77 30.52 1.76
CA ALA A 210 19.03 31.01 2.31
C ALA A 210 20.27 30.28 1.77
N CYS A 211 20.13 29.09 1.19
CA CYS A 211 21.21 28.37 0.50
C CYS A 211 21.71 29.02 -0.79
N LEU A 212 20.93 29.92 -1.41
CA LEU A 212 21.36 30.63 -2.62
C LEU A 212 22.19 31.87 -2.29
N THR A 213 21.97 32.46 -1.11
CA THR A 213 22.55 33.75 -0.71
C THR A 213 23.53 33.66 0.45
N SER A 214 23.51 32.57 1.21
CA SER A 214 24.35 32.34 2.37
C SER A 214 24.78 30.86 2.43
N ALA A 215 25.78 30.53 3.24
CA ALA A 215 26.15 29.14 3.53
C ALA A 215 25.09 28.40 4.41
N ARG A 216 23.88 28.96 4.57
CA ARG A 216 22.76 28.32 5.27
C ARG A 216 22.02 27.35 4.35
N ARG A 217 21.04 26.62 4.88
CA ARG A 217 20.37 25.50 4.20
C ARG A 217 19.10 25.95 3.49
N CYS A 218 18.72 25.27 2.40
CA CYS A 218 17.43 25.48 1.78
C CYS A 218 16.32 24.88 2.66
N GLY A 219 15.12 25.43 2.53
CA GLY A 219 13.91 24.92 3.16
C GLY A 219 13.57 23.51 2.69
N VAL A 220 12.92 22.75 3.58
CA VAL A 220 12.65 21.33 3.35
C VAL A 220 11.70 21.06 2.18
N ALA A 221 10.84 22.01 1.81
CA ALA A 221 10.00 21.88 0.61
C ALA A 221 10.85 21.88 -0.67
N TRP A 222 11.82 22.80 -0.78
CA TRP A 222 12.73 22.88 -1.92
C TRP A 222 13.64 21.67 -2.02
N ASN A 223 14.18 21.21 -0.88
CA ASN A 223 14.96 19.98 -0.82
C ASN A 223 14.18 18.77 -1.36
N THR A 224 12.90 18.66 -0.96
CA THR A 224 12.02 17.56 -1.37
C THR A 224 11.71 17.63 -2.87
N ILE A 225 11.38 18.82 -3.38
CA ILE A 225 11.07 19.01 -4.82
C ILE A 225 12.31 18.77 -5.68
N ALA A 226 13.46 19.34 -5.31
CA ALA A 226 14.71 19.17 -6.06
C ALA A 226 15.14 17.70 -6.12
N LEU A 227 15.09 17.01 -4.98
CA LEU A 227 15.40 15.58 -4.91
C LEU A 227 14.42 14.76 -5.75
N ALA A 228 13.12 15.05 -5.67
CA ALA A 228 12.10 14.31 -6.41
C ALA A 228 12.16 14.52 -7.92
N LEU A 229 12.44 15.74 -8.39
CA LEU A 229 12.63 16.00 -9.82
C LEU A 229 13.88 15.29 -10.36
N ALA A 230 15.00 15.36 -9.63
CA ALA A 230 16.24 14.69 -10.02
C ALA A 230 16.07 13.15 -10.01
N CYS A 231 15.45 12.60 -8.97
CA CYS A 231 15.17 11.18 -8.86
C CYS A 231 14.19 10.70 -9.93
N ALA A 232 13.07 11.39 -10.14
CA ALA A 232 12.08 11.04 -11.17
C ALA A 232 12.69 11.05 -12.57
N GLY A 233 13.48 12.08 -12.90
CA GLY A 233 14.20 12.17 -14.16
C GLY A 233 15.20 11.03 -14.33
N GLY A 234 16.09 10.83 -13.36
CA GLY A 234 17.14 9.82 -13.44
C GLY A 234 16.61 8.38 -13.45
N THR A 235 15.62 8.06 -12.62
CA THR A 235 14.97 6.72 -12.63
C THR A 235 14.22 6.44 -13.92
N THR A 236 13.56 7.44 -14.51
CA THR A 236 12.87 7.29 -15.80
C THR A 236 13.87 7.04 -16.93
N LEU A 237 14.99 7.79 -16.95
CA LEU A 237 16.04 7.61 -17.94
C LEU A 237 16.75 6.26 -17.82
N LEU A 238 17.13 5.87 -16.60
CA LEU A 238 17.76 4.56 -16.33
C LEU A 238 16.80 3.40 -16.57
N GLY A 239 15.53 3.55 -16.16
CA GLY A 239 14.47 2.56 -16.41
C GLY A 239 14.20 2.37 -17.91
N LEU A 240 14.17 3.46 -18.69
CA LEU A 240 14.05 3.41 -20.15
C LEU A 240 15.28 2.72 -20.77
N ALA A 241 16.48 3.07 -20.31
CA ALA A 241 17.71 2.48 -20.79
C ALA A 241 17.72 0.96 -20.55
N LEU A 242 17.34 0.50 -19.35
CA LEU A 242 17.20 -0.92 -19.03
C LEU A 242 16.10 -1.60 -19.86
N ALA A 243 14.95 -0.95 -20.05
CA ALA A 243 13.84 -1.47 -20.86
C ALA A 243 14.28 -1.68 -22.31
N LEU A 244 14.92 -0.68 -22.94
CA LEU A 244 15.47 -0.75 -24.28
C LEU A 244 16.58 -1.79 -24.39
N LEU A 245 17.45 -1.93 -23.38
CA LEU A 245 18.49 -2.94 -23.34
C LEU A 245 17.90 -4.35 -23.34
N VAL A 246 16.89 -4.61 -22.51
CA VAL A 246 16.28 -5.94 -22.38
C VAL A 246 15.44 -6.32 -23.60
N THR A 247 14.74 -5.36 -24.21
CA THR A 247 13.75 -5.62 -25.27
C THR A 247 14.31 -5.45 -26.68
N ARG A 248 15.21 -4.49 -26.90
CA ARG A 248 15.67 -4.09 -28.25
C ARG A 248 17.16 -4.34 -28.53
N SER A 249 17.99 -4.63 -27.51
CA SER A 249 19.42 -4.95 -27.76
C SER A 249 19.61 -6.43 -28.12
N THR A 250 20.69 -6.79 -28.82
CA THR A 250 21.01 -8.18 -29.18
C THR A 250 21.80 -8.95 -28.11
N LEU A 251 21.98 -8.41 -26.90
CA LEU A 251 22.89 -8.98 -25.91
C LEU A 251 22.53 -10.42 -25.50
N PRO A 252 23.53 -11.27 -25.18
CA PRO A 252 23.29 -12.66 -24.77
C PRO A 252 22.70 -12.80 -23.35
N LEU A 253 22.93 -11.83 -22.45
CA LEU A 253 22.56 -11.92 -21.03
C LEU A 253 21.23 -11.21 -20.65
N ARG A 254 20.31 -10.99 -21.58
CA ARG A 254 19.06 -10.23 -21.33
C ARG A 254 18.22 -10.77 -20.17
N ARG A 255 18.17 -12.10 -20.00
CA ARG A 255 17.47 -12.73 -18.88
C ARG A 255 18.09 -12.34 -17.54
N LEU A 256 19.43 -12.39 -17.45
CA LEU A 256 20.14 -11.97 -16.24
C LEU A 256 19.93 -10.48 -15.96
N THR A 257 20.03 -9.63 -16.99
CA THR A 257 19.77 -8.19 -16.86
C THR A 257 18.37 -7.91 -16.33
N ARG A 258 17.34 -8.59 -16.85
CA ARG A 258 15.96 -8.46 -16.37
C ARG A 258 15.82 -8.87 -14.90
N LEU A 259 16.46 -9.97 -14.50
CA LEU A 259 16.43 -10.45 -13.11
C LEU A 259 17.11 -9.46 -12.15
N VAL A 260 18.35 -9.05 -12.46
CA VAL A 260 19.12 -8.11 -11.63
C VAL A 260 18.45 -6.73 -11.56
N ALA A 261 17.81 -6.29 -12.64
CA ALA A 261 17.07 -5.02 -12.65
C ALA A 261 15.88 -4.99 -11.68
N VAL A 262 15.27 -6.13 -11.38
CA VAL A 262 14.09 -6.20 -10.51
C VAL A 262 14.48 -6.41 -9.04
N LEU A 263 15.69 -6.89 -8.76
CA LEU A 263 16.17 -7.18 -7.40
C LEU A 263 15.87 -6.05 -6.40
N PRO A 264 16.21 -4.76 -6.64
CA PRO A 264 15.99 -3.73 -5.61
C PRO A 264 14.53 -3.53 -5.18
N VAL A 265 13.54 -4.03 -5.93
CA VAL A 265 12.12 -4.02 -5.50
C VAL A 265 11.88 -4.90 -4.27
N ILE A 266 12.61 -6.02 -4.15
CA ILE A 266 12.42 -6.98 -3.05
C ILE A 266 13.14 -6.57 -1.77
N THR A 267 14.03 -5.58 -1.84
CA THR A 267 14.88 -5.17 -0.74
C THR A 267 14.37 -3.90 -0.08
N PRO A 268 14.30 -3.83 1.26
CA PRO A 268 13.91 -2.62 1.95
C PRO A 268 14.84 -1.43 1.64
N PRO A 269 14.32 -0.19 1.56
CA PRO A 269 15.10 0.99 1.19
C PRO A 269 16.37 1.21 2.02
N PHE A 270 16.33 1.01 3.34
CA PHE A 270 17.50 1.26 4.20
C PHE A 270 18.66 0.29 3.97
N VAL A 271 18.44 -0.91 3.42
CA VAL A 271 19.55 -1.83 3.07
C VAL A 271 20.40 -1.19 1.98
N ILE A 272 19.74 -0.49 1.05
CA ILE A 272 20.40 0.28 -0.01
C ILE A 272 21.16 1.45 0.62
N GLY A 273 20.51 2.20 1.52
CA GLY A 273 21.15 3.30 2.25
C GLY A 273 22.38 2.86 3.04
N LEU A 274 22.29 1.75 3.76
CA LEU A 274 23.39 1.15 4.51
C LEU A 274 24.49 0.65 3.59
N GLY A 275 24.16 -0.04 2.49
CA GLY A 275 25.12 -0.46 1.47
C GLY A 275 25.92 0.73 0.93
N ILE A 276 25.24 1.84 0.63
CA ILE A 276 25.89 3.09 0.19
C ILE A 276 26.79 3.67 1.29
N ILE A 277 26.40 3.65 2.57
CA ILE A 277 27.26 4.10 3.67
C ILE A 277 28.52 3.23 3.76
N LEU A 278 28.40 1.91 3.60
CA LEU A 278 29.54 0.99 3.69
C LEU A 278 30.50 1.11 2.50
N ILE A 279 30.03 1.55 1.33
CA ILE A 279 30.85 1.73 0.14
C ILE A 279 31.44 3.15 0.08
N CYS A 280 30.59 4.17 0.24
CA CYS A 280 30.89 5.58 -0.02
C CYS A 280 30.97 6.45 1.25
N GLY A 281 30.62 5.91 2.42
CA GLY A 281 30.70 6.64 3.69
C GLY A 281 32.14 6.94 4.08
N ARG A 282 32.33 7.70 5.18
CA ARG A 282 33.67 8.16 5.61
C ARG A 282 34.67 7.01 5.79
N ALA A 283 34.23 5.88 6.35
CA ALA A 283 35.04 4.66 6.50
C ALA A 283 34.74 3.62 5.39
N GLY A 284 34.16 4.06 4.27
CA GLY A 284 33.76 3.20 3.17
C GLY A 284 34.91 2.85 2.25
N VAL A 285 34.73 1.77 1.50
CA VAL A 285 35.75 1.21 0.57
C VAL A 285 36.26 2.25 -0.42
N ILE A 286 35.37 3.08 -0.99
CA ILE A 286 35.77 4.10 -1.98
C ILE A 286 36.66 5.15 -1.35
N ASN A 287 36.31 5.67 -0.17
CA ASN A 287 37.14 6.68 0.50
C ASN A 287 38.49 6.10 0.94
N ALA A 288 38.53 4.85 1.39
CA ALA A 288 39.78 4.17 1.73
C ALA A 288 40.70 3.97 0.51
N VAL A 289 40.13 3.65 -0.65
CA VAL A 289 40.88 3.56 -1.91
C VAL A 289 41.36 4.95 -2.36
N LEU A 290 40.52 5.98 -2.29
CA LEU A 290 40.91 7.35 -2.64
C LEU A 290 42.03 7.90 -1.74
N GLU A 291 41.99 7.59 -0.45
CA GLU A 291 43.03 7.95 0.51
C GLU A 291 44.35 7.24 0.18
N SER A 292 44.31 5.93 -0.02
CA SER A 292 45.52 5.12 -0.28
C SER A 292 46.14 5.34 -1.66
N THR A 293 45.34 5.69 -2.69
CA THR A 293 45.82 5.84 -4.07
C THR A 293 46.04 7.29 -4.49
N LEU A 294 45.20 8.21 -4.04
CA LEU A 294 45.20 9.62 -4.46
C LEU A 294 45.50 10.60 -3.32
N GLY A 295 45.70 10.11 -2.09
CA GLY A 295 45.96 10.97 -0.92
C GLY A 295 44.78 11.86 -0.52
N VAL A 296 43.57 11.59 -1.02
CA VAL A 296 42.38 12.40 -0.73
C VAL A 296 41.84 12.03 0.67
N PRO A 297 41.73 12.99 1.61
CA PRO A 297 41.29 12.69 2.96
C PRO A 297 39.83 12.20 2.98
N PRO A 298 39.48 11.19 3.80
CA PRO A 298 38.12 10.67 3.88
C PRO A 298 37.12 11.73 4.34
N SER A 299 36.17 12.07 3.46
CA SER A 299 35.14 13.08 3.72
C SER A 299 33.74 12.48 3.79
N ARG A 300 32.77 13.28 4.26
CA ARG A 300 31.35 12.89 4.40
C ARG A 300 30.52 13.26 3.17
N TRP A 301 31.14 13.30 2.00
CA TRP A 301 30.55 13.79 0.75
C TRP A 301 29.27 13.05 0.32
N ILE A 302 29.11 11.78 0.71
CA ILE A 302 27.92 11.00 0.36
C ILE A 302 26.67 11.43 1.15
N TYR A 303 26.81 12.04 2.33
CA TYR A 303 25.65 12.42 3.13
C TYR A 303 24.99 13.68 2.55
N GLY A 304 23.67 13.71 2.54
CA GLY A 304 22.87 14.78 1.95
C GLY A 304 22.41 14.46 0.52
N PHE A 305 22.21 15.48 -0.31
CA PHE A 305 21.66 15.34 -1.65
C PHE A 305 22.29 14.23 -2.52
N PRO A 306 23.64 14.11 -2.65
CA PRO A 306 24.23 13.12 -3.56
C PRO A 306 23.96 11.67 -3.15
N GLY A 307 24.11 11.31 -1.87
CA GLY A 307 23.81 9.96 -1.41
C GLY A 307 22.32 9.65 -1.41
N LEU A 308 21.47 10.64 -1.12
CA LEU A 308 20.02 10.47 -1.24
C LEU A 308 19.58 10.22 -2.68
N LEU A 309 20.09 11.02 -3.63
CA LEU A 309 19.80 10.82 -5.03
C LEU A 309 20.30 9.44 -5.48
N LEU A 310 21.53 9.06 -5.13
CA LEU A 310 22.07 7.74 -5.47
C LEU A 310 21.22 6.59 -4.90
N ALA A 311 20.83 6.68 -3.63
CA ALA A 311 19.99 5.67 -2.97
C ALA A 311 18.62 5.54 -3.63
N GLN A 312 17.98 6.67 -3.97
CA GLN A 312 16.67 6.65 -4.61
C GLN A 312 16.73 6.24 -6.08
N LEU A 313 17.76 6.64 -6.83
CA LEU A 313 18.01 6.12 -8.18
C LEU A 313 18.16 4.60 -8.15
N PHE A 314 18.81 4.05 -7.13
CA PHE A 314 18.93 2.62 -6.98
C PHE A 314 17.60 1.95 -6.61
N ALA A 315 16.90 2.50 -5.61
CA ALA A 315 15.66 1.94 -5.08
C ALA A 315 14.51 1.97 -6.09
N PHE A 316 14.39 3.04 -6.88
CA PHE A 316 13.19 3.33 -7.67
C PHE A 316 13.35 3.13 -9.19
N THR A 317 14.59 2.98 -9.70
CA THR A 317 14.82 2.59 -11.11
C THR A 317 14.07 1.30 -11.51
N PRO A 318 14.02 0.25 -10.68
CA PRO A 318 13.27 -0.97 -11.03
C PRO A 318 11.78 -0.74 -11.23
N VAL A 319 11.19 0.18 -10.47
CA VAL A 319 9.77 0.54 -10.60
C VAL A 319 9.53 1.22 -11.94
N ALA A 320 10.39 2.18 -12.31
CA ALA A 320 10.34 2.82 -13.63
C ALA A 320 10.58 1.80 -14.77
N PHE A 321 11.53 0.89 -14.61
CA PHE A 321 11.80 -0.20 -15.56
C PHE A 321 10.58 -1.10 -15.78
N LEU A 322 9.88 -1.52 -14.72
CA LEU A 322 8.67 -2.35 -14.83
C LEU A 322 7.51 -1.63 -15.54
N VAL A 323 7.40 -0.31 -15.38
CA VAL A 323 6.42 0.50 -16.14
C VAL A 323 6.83 0.60 -17.61
N LEU A 324 8.12 0.88 -17.87
CA LEU A 324 8.61 1.19 -19.22
C LEU A 324 8.83 -0.04 -20.09
N ILE A 325 9.11 -1.21 -19.51
CA ILE A 325 9.24 -2.44 -20.29
C ILE A 325 7.94 -2.77 -21.03
N GLY A 326 6.78 -2.66 -20.35
CA GLY A 326 5.48 -2.87 -20.99
C GLY A 326 5.15 -1.81 -22.04
N VAL A 327 5.62 -0.57 -21.86
CA VAL A 327 5.48 0.50 -22.87
C VAL A 327 6.30 0.18 -24.11
N VAL A 328 7.55 -0.27 -23.95
CA VAL A 328 8.45 -0.58 -25.07
C VAL A 328 8.04 -1.87 -25.80
N GLU A 329 7.60 -2.89 -25.06
CA GLU A 329 7.05 -4.14 -25.60
C GLU A 329 5.71 -3.92 -26.31
N GLY A 330 4.92 -2.94 -25.87
CA GLY A 330 3.63 -2.58 -26.48
C GLY A 330 3.72 -1.73 -27.75
N LEU A 331 4.90 -1.28 -28.16
CA LEU A 331 5.09 -0.58 -29.43
C LEU A 331 5.05 -1.56 -30.60
N SER A 332 4.15 -1.32 -31.55
CA SER A 332 4.04 -2.08 -32.79
C SER A 332 5.33 -1.99 -33.62
N PRO A 333 6.05 -3.10 -33.88
CA PRO A 333 7.18 -3.10 -34.82
C PRO A 333 6.78 -2.69 -36.23
N THR A 334 5.55 -2.97 -36.66
CA THR A 334 5.04 -2.60 -37.99
C THR A 334 5.12 -1.07 -38.24
N LEU A 335 4.89 -0.24 -37.22
CA LEU A 335 5.02 1.22 -37.34
C LEU A 335 6.47 1.66 -37.56
N GLU A 336 7.42 0.94 -36.97
CA GLU A 336 8.85 1.22 -37.12
C GLU A 336 9.36 0.77 -38.49
N GLU A 337 8.93 -0.41 -38.96
CA GLU A 337 9.21 -0.94 -40.30
C GLU A 337 8.62 -0.06 -41.41
N ALA A 338 7.41 0.48 -41.22
CA ALA A 338 6.83 1.46 -42.12
C ALA A 338 7.70 2.72 -42.22
N GLY A 339 8.22 3.21 -41.09
CA GLY A 339 9.19 4.31 -41.07
C GLY A 339 10.45 3.99 -41.87
N GLN A 340 11.00 2.78 -41.74
CA GLN A 340 12.17 2.35 -42.52
C GLN A 340 11.88 2.22 -44.02
N THR A 341 10.68 1.73 -44.38
CA THR A 341 10.23 1.61 -45.78
C THR A 341 10.12 2.98 -46.44
N LEU A 342 9.75 4.02 -45.69
CA LEU A 342 9.77 5.42 -46.11
C LEU A 342 11.19 6.05 -46.14
N GLY A 343 12.25 5.26 -45.93
CA GLY A 343 13.63 5.70 -46.00
C GLY A 343 14.21 6.27 -44.69
N ALA A 344 13.47 6.22 -43.57
CA ALA A 344 13.98 6.72 -42.30
C ALA A 344 15.06 5.77 -41.71
N ARG A 345 16.20 6.35 -41.30
CA ARG A 345 17.26 5.60 -40.59
C ARG A 345 16.80 5.21 -39.19
N SER A 346 17.37 4.16 -38.57
CA SER A 346 16.95 3.68 -37.24
C SER A 346 16.92 4.76 -36.14
N GLY A 347 17.86 5.70 -36.15
CA GLY A 347 17.86 6.82 -35.20
C GLY A 347 16.76 7.85 -35.47
N GLN A 348 16.36 8.02 -36.74
CA GLN A 348 15.22 8.85 -37.12
C GLN A 348 13.92 8.16 -36.69
N VAL A 349 13.75 6.88 -37.02
CA VAL A 349 12.60 6.06 -36.57
C VAL A 349 12.45 6.12 -35.05
N PHE A 350 13.53 5.93 -34.29
CA PHE A 350 13.47 6.03 -32.83
C PHE A 350 13.00 7.42 -32.36
N ARG A 351 13.48 8.51 -32.95
CA ARG A 351 13.15 9.88 -32.52
C ARG A 351 11.77 10.35 -32.98
N THR A 352 11.28 9.90 -34.14
CA THR A 352 10.04 10.39 -34.74
C THR A 352 8.86 9.42 -34.57
N VAL A 353 9.12 8.14 -34.36
CA VAL A 353 8.08 7.10 -34.18
C VAL A 353 8.11 6.56 -32.76
N SER A 354 9.19 5.86 -32.37
CA SER A 354 9.21 5.14 -31.08
C SER A 354 9.13 6.08 -29.88
N LEU A 355 9.96 7.13 -29.80
CA LEU A 355 10.04 8.02 -28.63
C LEU A 355 8.75 8.84 -28.39
N PRO A 356 8.11 9.46 -29.40
CA PRO A 356 6.82 10.11 -29.21
C PRO A 356 5.72 9.17 -28.73
N LEU A 357 5.70 7.93 -29.24
CA LEU A 357 4.76 6.88 -28.81
C LEU A 357 5.04 6.42 -27.37
N MET A 358 6.31 6.42 -26.92
CA MET A 358 6.68 6.12 -25.53
C MET A 358 6.40 7.25 -24.55
N LEU A 359 6.25 8.49 -25.01
CA LEU A 359 6.19 9.69 -24.17
C LEU A 359 5.09 9.64 -23.08
N PRO A 360 3.85 9.15 -23.33
CA PRO A 360 2.85 8.99 -22.28
C PRO A 360 3.30 7.99 -21.20
N GLY A 361 3.97 6.91 -21.61
CA GLY A 361 4.56 5.93 -20.70
C GLY A 361 5.70 6.49 -19.87
N LEU A 362 6.57 7.31 -20.49
CA LEU A 362 7.65 8.03 -19.81
C LEU A 362 7.12 9.03 -18.78
N ALA A 363 6.09 9.80 -19.13
CA ALA A 363 5.43 10.68 -18.18
C ALA A 363 4.75 9.93 -17.03
N ASN A 364 4.31 8.69 -17.26
CA ASN A 364 3.82 7.80 -16.20
C ASN A 364 4.93 7.31 -15.28
N ALA A 365 6.04 6.82 -15.83
CA ALA A 365 7.20 6.42 -15.05
C ALA A 365 7.79 7.59 -14.24
N PHE A 366 7.88 8.79 -14.84
CA PHE A 366 8.33 10.00 -14.15
C PHE A 366 7.45 10.36 -12.98
N LEU A 367 6.12 10.34 -13.14
CA LEU A 367 5.21 10.62 -12.03
C LEU A 367 5.37 9.60 -10.90
N VAL A 368 5.46 8.31 -11.24
CA VAL A 368 5.64 7.25 -10.23
C VAL A 368 6.95 7.46 -9.47
N GLY A 369 8.06 7.74 -10.17
CA GLY A 369 9.35 8.04 -9.53
C GLY A 369 9.31 9.31 -8.67
N PHE A 370 8.57 10.33 -9.09
CA PHE A 370 8.39 11.56 -8.31
C PHE A 370 7.62 11.29 -7.01
N ILE A 371 6.49 10.57 -7.08
CA ILE A 371 5.66 10.23 -5.91
C ILE A 371 6.43 9.33 -4.94
N GLU A 372 7.16 8.31 -5.44
CA GLU A 372 7.98 7.44 -4.59
C GLU A 372 9.11 8.23 -3.91
N SER A 373 9.76 9.17 -4.60
CA SER A 373 10.83 10.00 -4.02
C SER A 373 10.35 10.94 -2.91
N ILE A 374 9.23 11.67 -3.09
CA ILE A 374 8.69 12.55 -2.04
C ILE A 374 8.13 11.75 -0.86
N ALA A 375 7.68 10.51 -1.08
CA ALA A 375 7.16 9.62 -0.05
C ALA A 375 8.23 8.79 0.67
N ASP A 376 9.47 8.84 0.18
CA ASP A 376 10.58 8.10 0.76
C ASP A 376 10.98 8.70 2.10
N PHE A 377 11.14 7.82 3.07
CA PHE A 377 11.49 8.16 4.44
C PHE A 377 12.78 7.46 4.87
N GLY A 378 12.94 6.19 4.48
CA GLY A 378 14.04 5.35 4.94
C GLY A 378 15.40 5.86 4.51
N ASN A 379 15.59 6.18 3.22
CA ASN A 379 16.88 6.69 2.75
C ASN A 379 17.20 8.08 3.33
N PRO A 380 16.27 9.06 3.32
CA PRO A 380 16.49 10.36 3.98
C PRO A 380 16.89 10.28 5.45
N LEU A 381 16.27 9.38 6.23
CA LEU A 381 16.60 9.24 7.64
C LEU A 381 18.06 8.80 7.87
N VAL A 382 18.57 7.89 7.02
CA VAL A 382 19.89 7.27 7.17
C VAL A 382 21.01 8.08 6.50
N LEU A 383 20.74 8.61 5.30
CA LEU A 383 21.72 9.28 4.45
C LEU A 383 21.57 10.80 4.40
N GLY A 384 20.48 11.37 4.93
CA GLY A 384 20.19 12.80 4.78
C GLY A 384 21.17 13.72 5.49
N GLY A 385 21.72 13.29 6.64
CA GLY A 385 22.65 14.12 7.42
C GLY A 385 22.01 15.46 7.78
N SER A 386 22.51 16.55 7.20
CA SER A 386 21.93 17.90 7.37
C SER A 386 20.86 18.28 6.34
N PHE A 387 20.64 17.45 5.32
CA PHE A 387 19.66 17.65 4.26
C PHE A 387 18.36 16.95 4.63
N ASN A 388 17.42 17.73 5.18
CA ASN A 388 16.11 17.22 5.58
C ASN A 388 15.10 17.40 4.44
N VAL A 389 14.22 16.41 4.32
CA VAL A 389 13.06 16.43 3.41
C VAL A 389 11.77 16.46 4.22
N LEU A 390 10.64 16.74 3.55
CA LEU A 390 9.33 16.82 4.20
C LEU A 390 9.00 15.52 4.96
N ALA A 391 9.26 14.35 4.37
CA ALA A 391 8.98 13.06 5.00
C ALA A 391 9.69 12.87 6.36
N THR A 392 10.97 13.28 6.48
CA THR A 392 11.72 13.19 7.75
C THR A 392 11.33 14.27 8.75
N GLU A 393 11.01 15.47 8.29
CA GLU A 393 10.53 16.54 9.17
C GLU A 393 9.14 16.23 9.76
N VAL A 394 8.28 15.61 8.96
CA VAL A 394 6.99 15.07 9.40
C VAL A 394 7.18 14.08 10.56
N TYR A 395 8.17 13.19 10.46
CA TYR A 395 8.53 12.27 11.53
C TYR A 395 9.06 12.98 12.77
N PHE A 396 10.04 13.89 12.64
CA PHE A 396 10.62 14.59 13.79
C PHE A 396 9.64 15.54 14.49
N ALA A 397 8.66 16.09 13.77
CA ALA A 397 7.60 16.91 14.36
C ALA A 397 6.67 16.08 15.27
N LEU A 398 6.39 14.81 14.92
CA LEU A 398 5.48 13.96 15.67
C LEU A 398 6.17 13.09 16.72
N VAL A 399 7.22 12.36 16.34
CA VAL A 399 7.91 11.35 17.19
C VAL A 399 9.18 11.92 17.82
N GLY A 400 9.72 13.02 17.28
CA GLY A 400 10.86 13.71 17.88
C GLY A 400 10.49 14.50 19.14
N ALA A 401 11.45 15.23 19.71
CA ALA A 401 11.29 15.97 20.96
C ALA A 401 10.20 17.07 20.93
N GLN A 402 9.66 17.41 19.76
CA GLN A 402 8.68 18.49 19.59
C GLN A 402 7.24 18.07 19.89
N TYR A 403 6.89 16.79 19.65
CA TYR A 403 5.53 16.24 19.78
C TYR A 403 4.41 17.21 19.35
N ASP A 404 4.58 17.87 18.20
CA ASP A 404 3.65 18.87 17.67
C ASP A 404 2.83 18.28 16.51
N GLN A 405 1.66 17.74 16.88
CA GLN A 405 0.72 17.11 15.93
C GLN A 405 0.24 18.09 14.86
N GLY A 406 0.06 19.37 15.20
CA GLY A 406 -0.44 20.38 14.27
C GLY A 406 0.61 20.75 13.22
N ARG A 407 1.88 20.87 13.63
CA ARG A 407 3.01 21.05 12.71
C ARG A 407 3.22 19.83 11.82
N ALA A 408 3.17 18.62 12.39
CA ALA A 408 3.29 17.39 11.61
C ALA A 408 2.17 17.28 10.56
N ALA A 409 0.93 17.62 10.94
CA ALA A 409 -0.21 17.67 10.05
C ALA A 409 -0.07 18.72 8.94
N ALA A 410 0.44 19.91 9.25
CA ALA A 410 0.69 20.95 8.24
C ALA A 410 1.75 20.51 7.21
N LEU A 411 2.85 19.90 7.66
CA LEU A 411 3.88 19.34 6.76
C LEU A 411 3.32 18.18 5.91
N ALA A 412 2.52 17.30 6.52
CA ALA A 412 1.84 16.21 5.82
C ALA A 412 0.85 16.75 4.77
N MET A 413 0.16 17.85 5.06
CA MET A 413 -0.73 18.52 4.11
C MET A 413 0.05 19.08 2.91
N ILE A 414 1.20 19.73 3.13
CA ILE A 414 2.07 20.19 2.02
C ILE A 414 2.50 19.00 1.16
N LEU A 415 2.93 17.91 1.79
CA LEU A 415 3.37 16.71 1.09
C LEU A 415 2.23 16.07 0.26
N LEU A 416 1.02 16.03 0.82
CA LEU A 416 -0.18 15.56 0.12
C LEU A 416 -0.54 16.46 -1.07
N LEU A 417 -0.46 17.79 -0.90
CA LEU A 417 -0.72 18.75 -1.97
C LEU A 417 0.29 18.62 -3.11
N LEU A 418 1.57 18.39 -2.81
CA LEU A 418 2.59 18.12 -3.81
C LEU A 418 2.30 16.83 -4.59
N ALA A 419 1.94 15.74 -3.90
CA ALA A 419 1.61 14.47 -4.54
C ALA A 419 0.36 14.56 -5.43
N LEU A 420 -0.74 15.13 -4.91
CA LEU A 420 -1.97 15.33 -5.67
C LEU A 420 -1.80 16.33 -6.81
N GLY A 421 -1.02 17.40 -6.58
CA GLY A 421 -0.68 18.38 -7.60
C GLY A 421 0.05 17.75 -8.78
N ALA A 422 1.05 16.91 -8.51
CA ALA A 422 1.78 16.16 -9.54
C ALA A 422 0.86 15.20 -10.30
N PHE A 423 -0.02 14.47 -9.60
CA PHE A 423 -0.99 13.57 -10.21
C PHE A 423 -1.99 14.30 -11.12
N VAL A 424 -2.57 15.42 -10.65
CA VAL A 424 -3.50 16.24 -11.44
C VAL A 424 -2.81 16.88 -12.64
N LEU A 425 -1.59 17.40 -12.46
CA LEU A 425 -0.79 17.99 -13.53
C LEU A 425 -0.52 16.97 -14.62
N GLN A 426 -0.04 15.78 -14.26
CA GLN A 426 0.22 14.68 -15.19
C GLN A 426 -1.06 14.29 -15.96
N ARG A 427 -2.19 14.13 -15.25
CA ARG A 427 -3.47 13.80 -15.89
C ARG A 427 -3.94 14.89 -16.87
N ARG A 428 -3.67 16.17 -16.57
CA ARG A 428 -4.00 17.28 -17.47
C ARG A 428 -3.09 17.30 -18.70
N LEU A 429 -1.78 17.10 -18.53
CA LEU A 429 -0.79 17.12 -19.62
C LEU A 429 -0.91 15.94 -20.58
N LEU A 430 -1.40 14.78 -20.11
CA LEU A 430 -1.54 13.56 -20.90
C LEU A 430 -2.95 13.34 -21.49
N ARG A 431 -3.90 14.24 -21.21
CA ARG A 431 -5.25 14.18 -21.79
C ARG A 431 -5.17 14.24 -23.32
N GLY A 432 -5.74 13.24 -24.00
CA GLY A 432 -5.80 13.17 -25.46
C GLY A 432 -4.57 12.58 -26.15
N ARG A 433 -3.50 12.21 -25.42
CA ARG A 433 -2.26 11.61 -25.97
C ARG A 433 -2.20 10.09 -25.85
N ALA A 434 -3.36 9.42 -25.86
CA ALA A 434 -3.43 7.96 -25.85
C ALA A 434 -3.12 7.43 -27.24
N PHE A 435 -1.84 7.17 -27.52
CA PHE A 435 -1.45 6.47 -28.74
C PHE A 435 -1.76 4.99 -28.56
N THR A 436 -2.86 4.53 -29.15
CA THR A 436 -3.18 3.10 -29.24
C THR A 436 -2.11 2.41 -30.08
N SER A 437 -1.11 1.82 -29.44
CA SER A 437 0.02 1.16 -30.13
C SER A 437 -0.25 -0.31 -30.46
N VAL A 438 -1.19 -0.96 -29.76
CA VAL A 438 -1.61 -2.34 -30.02
C VAL A 438 -3.01 -2.32 -30.59
N THR A 439 -3.13 -2.60 -31.89
CA THR A 439 -4.42 -2.89 -32.52
C THR A 439 -4.74 -4.37 -32.31
N GLY A 440 -6.02 -4.78 -32.36
CA GLY A 440 -6.42 -6.18 -32.17
C GLY A 440 -5.93 -7.15 -33.25
N LYS A 441 -5.07 -6.71 -34.18
CA LYS A 441 -4.38 -7.56 -35.16
C LYS A 441 -3.02 -7.95 -34.58
N GLY A 442 -2.69 -9.25 -34.63
CA GLY A 442 -1.39 -9.74 -34.24
C GLY A 442 -0.28 -9.02 -35.01
N ASP A 443 0.69 -8.48 -34.29
CA ASP A 443 1.85 -7.82 -34.88
C ASP A 443 2.97 -8.84 -35.04
N ALA A 444 3.41 -9.03 -36.29
CA ALA A 444 4.44 -10.01 -36.66
C ALA A 444 5.76 -9.36 -37.08
N GLY A 445 5.87 -8.03 -36.98
CA GLY A 445 7.07 -7.29 -37.38
C GLY A 445 8.26 -7.55 -36.43
N ILE A 446 9.47 -7.36 -36.95
CA ILE A 446 10.70 -7.44 -36.17
C ILE A 446 11.03 -6.04 -35.64
N PRO A 447 11.19 -5.87 -34.32
CA PRO A 447 11.61 -4.61 -33.72
C PRO A 447 12.83 -3.99 -34.42
N VAL A 448 12.77 -2.71 -34.80
CA VAL A 448 13.90 -2.04 -35.45
C VAL A 448 15.09 -1.95 -34.50
N ALA A 449 16.26 -2.39 -34.98
CA ALA A 449 17.50 -2.32 -34.20
C ALA A 449 17.87 -0.88 -33.85
N LEU A 450 18.22 -0.66 -32.58
CA LEU A 450 18.66 0.66 -32.09
C LEU A 450 19.98 1.09 -32.74
N PRO A 451 20.19 2.40 -32.96
CA PRO A 451 21.44 2.90 -33.49
C PRO A 451 22.61 2.56 -32.54
N ARG A 452 23.72 2.06 -33.10
CA ARG A 452 24.94 1.66 -32.36
C ARG A 452 25.42 2.66 -31.29
N PRO A 453 25.50 3.99 -31.54
CA PRO A 453 25.93 4.94 -30.50
C PRO A 453 24.96 5.00 -29.31
N LEU A 454 23.65 4.87 -29.56
CA LEU A 454 22.64 4.84 -28.49
C LEU A 454 22.78 3.57 -27.64
N VAL A 455 23.02 2.42 -28.27
CA VAL A 455 23.26 1.16 -27.55
C VAL A 455 24.48 1.29 -26.64
N ARG A 456 25.60 1.87 -27.11
CA ARG A 456 26.79 2.10 -26.27
C ARG A 456 26.47 3.01 -25.09
N ALA A 457 25.75 4.11 -25.30
CA ALA A 457 25.35 5.01 -24.24
C ALA A 457 24.45 4.32 -23.19
N ILE A 458 23.48 3.51 -23.64
CA ILE A 458 22.62 2.72 -22.77
C ILE A 458 23.45 1.73 -21.94
N VAL A 459 24.39 1.01 -22.56
CA VAL A 459 25.27 0.06 -21.87
C VAL A 459 26.14 0.78 -20.84
N LEU A 460 26.77 1.90 -21.21
CA LEU A 460 27.61 2.70 -20.30
C LEU A 460 26.81 3.26 -19.10
N ALA A 461 25.53 3.57 -19.28
CA ALA A 461 24.69 4.04 -18.18
C ALA A 461 24.16 2.91 -17.28
N THR A 462 23.83 1.75 -17.87
CA THR A 462 23.13 0.66 -17.16
C THR A 462 24.05 -0.37 -16.54
N VAL A 463 25.19 -0.69 -17.16
CA VAL A 463 26.14 -1.68 -16.61
C VAL A 463 26.69 -1.25 -15.24
N PRO A 464 27.13 0.00 -15.01
CA PRO A 464 27.56 0.43 -13.68
C PRO A 464 26.46 0.28 -12.63
N TRP A 465 25.21 0.61 -12.99
CA TRP A 465 24.06 0.44 -12.10
C TRP A 465 23.82 -1.04 -11.77
N LEU A 466 23.89 -1.94 -12.76
CA LEU A 466 23.75 -3.40 -12.56
C LEU A 466 24.88 -3.97 -11.69
N LEU A 467 26.13 -3.55 -11.93
CA LEU A 467 27.29 -3.95 -11.13
C LEU A 467 27.15 -3.45 -9.69
N PHE A 468 26.75 -2.18 -9.52
CA PHE A 468 26.49 -1.60 -8.21
C PHE A 468 25.39 -2.37 -7.47
N THR A 469 24.36 -2.85 -8.17
CA THR A 469 23.35 -3.75 -7.60
C THR A 469 23.96 -5.03 -7.08
N LEU A 470 24.75 -5.72 -7.90
CA LEU A 470 25.40 -6.96 -7.48
C LEU A 470 26.34 -6.74 -6.29
N VAL A 471 27.06 -5.60 -6.24
CA VAL A 471 27.94 -5.24 -5.11
C VAL A 471 27.14 -5.01 -3.83
N ILE A 472 26.07 -4.22 -3.85
CA ILE A 472 25.23 -3.99 -2.65
C ILE A 472 24.67 -5.30 -2.11
N TYR A 473 24.18 -6.18 -2.99
CA TYR A 473 23.63 -7.47 -2.56
C TYR A 473 24.70 -8.42 -2.07
N GLY A 474 25.86 -8.47 -2.74
CA GLY A 474 27.02 -9.23 -2.27
C GLY A 474 27.45 -8.77 -0.87
N MET A 475 27.51 -7.45 -0.65
CA MET A 475 27.83 -6.86 0.65
C MET A 475 26.74 -7.13 1.70
N ALA A 476 25.46 -7.09 1.34
CA ALA A 476 24.39 -7.42 2.27
C ALA A 476 24.49 -8.87 2.73
N LEU A 477 24.80 -9.80 1.82
CA LEU A 477 24.89 -11.24 2.12
C LEU A 477 26.18 -11.59 2.87
N VAL A 478 27.32 -11.01 2.50
CA VAL A 478 28.63 -11.30 3.10
C VAL A 478 28.89 -10.46 4.35
N GLY A 479 28.41 -9.22 4.39
CA GLY A 479 28.72 -8.26 5.45
C GLY A 479 28.20 -8.66 6.83
N GLY A 480 27.16 -9.51 6.90
CA GLY A 480 26.70 -10.10 8.16
C GLY A 480 27.72 -11.03 8.81
N PHE A 481 28.67 -11.56 8.02
CA PHE A 481 29.76 -12.42 8.48
C PHE A 481 31.04 -11.65 8.81
N VAL A 482 31.06 -10.33 8.67
CA VAL A 482 32.27 -9.52 8.88
C VAL A 482 32.18 -8.78 10.21
N ALA A 483 33.25 -8.80 11.02
CA ALA A 483 33.27 -8.19 12.35
C ALA A 483 32.92 -6.70 12.32
N VAL A 484 33.71 -5.90 11.60
CA VAL A 484 33.47 -4.47 11.39
C VAL A 484 33.89 -4.10 9.98
N TRP A 485 32.92 -3.88 9.10
CA TRP A 485 33.20 -3.49 7.72
C TRP A 485 34.08 -2.23 7.65
N GLY A 486 35.10 -2.25 6.77
CA GLY A 486 36.03 -1.13 6.59
C GLY A 486 37.11 -0.98 7.69
N ARG A 487 37.08 -1.79 8.75
CA ARG A 487 38.09 -1.75 9.82
C ARG A 487 38.64 -3.12 10.19
N ASP A 488 37.77 -4.10 10.41
CA ASP A 488 38.10 -5.46 10.82
C ASP A 488 37.31 -6.46 9.96
N HIS A 489 38.01 -7.10 9.02
CA HIS A 489 37.42 -8.03 8.04
C HIS A 489 37.39 -9.49 8.54
N THR A 490 37.66 -9.73 9.83
CA THR A 490 37.58 -11.07 10.41
C THR A 490 36.17 -11.65 10.27
N LEU A 491 36.12 -12.93 9.88
CA LEU A 491 34.85 -13.64 9.76
C LEU A 491 34.29 -13.95 11.15
N THR A 492 33.02 -13.60 11.37
CA THR A 492 32.34 -13.80 12.64
C THR A 492 30.87 -14.15 12.45
N LEU A 493 30.34 -14.95 13.37
CA LEU A 493 28.89 -15.22 13.49
C LEU A 493 28.24 -14.41 14.62
N ARG A 494 29.00 -13.51 15.28
CA ARG A 494 28.54 -12.75 16.45
C ARG A 494 27.27 -11.94 16.15
N HIS A 495 27.17 -11.36 14.96
CA HIS A 495 26.00 -10.55 14.57
C HIS A 495 24.74 -11.40 14.44
N PHE A 496 24.85 -12.60 13.85
CA PHE A 496 23.76 -13.56 13.77
C PHE A 496 23.39 -14.11 15.15
N ALA A 497 24.38 -14.46 15.98
CA ALA A 497 24.15 -14.90 17.35
C ALA A 497 23.44 -13.81 18.18
N LYS A 498 23.87 -12.55 18.09
CA LYS A 498 23.24 -11.44 18.82
C LYS A 498 21.82 -11.15 18.34
N ALA A 499 21.59 -11.22 17.03
CA ALA A 499 20.29 -10.93 16.42
C ALA A 499 19.29 -12.07 16.64
N PHE A 500 19.71 -13.30 16.35
CA PHE A 500 18.88 -14.49 16.21
C PHE A 500 19.30 -15.63 17.16
N ALA A 501 19.73 -15.30 18.38
CA ALA A 501 20.03 -16.30 19.42
C ALA A 501 18.82 -17.23 19.65
N VAL A 502 19.13 -18.51 19.84
CA VAL A 502 18.19 -19.56 20.21
C VAL A 502 18.83 -20.37 21.33
N GLU A 503 18.17 -20.44 22.48
CA GLU A 503 18.63 -21.18 23.64
C GLU A 503 17.74 -22.39 23.89
N TRP A 504 18.37 -23.53 24.15
CA TRP A 504 17.68 -24.75 24.52
C TRP A 504 17.64 -24.83 26.05
N THR A 505 16.45 -24.65 26.62
CA THR A 505 16.23 -24.81 28.06
C THR A 505 15.42 -26.09 28.31
N GLY A 506 15.45 -26.61 29.55
CA GLY A 506 14.65 -27.81 29.91
C GLY A 506 13.13 -27.65 29.70
N ALA A 507 12.65 -26.43 29.47
CA ALA A 507 11.26 -26.09 29.14
C ALA A 507 10.98 -25.92 27.62
N GLY A 508 11.98 -26.14 26.76
CA GLY A 508 11.86 -26.06 25.29
C GLY A 508 12.80 -25.06 24.62
N ILE A 509 12.53 -24.79 23.34
CA ILE A 509 13.29 -23.85 22.50
C ILE A 509 12.87 -22.42 22.85
N LEU A 510 13.79 -21.63 23.39
CA LEU A 510 13.58 -20.21 23.72
C LEU A 510 14.28 -19.32 22.69
N TRP A 511 13.52 -18.43 22.06
CA TRP A 511 13.99 -17.49 21.05
C TRP A 511 14.48 -16.21 21.74
N THR A 512 15.73 -16.19 22.22
CA THR A 512 16.27 -15.07 23.02
C THR A 512 16.75 -13.88 22.18
N GLY A 513 17.02 -14.09 20.88
CA GLY A 513 17.45 -13.03 19.98
C GLY A 513 16.39 -11.96 19.75
N GLY A 514 16.76 -10.69 19.95
CA GLY A 514 15.85 -9.54 19.81
C GLY A 514 15.31 -9.30 18.39
N ALA A 515 15.83 -10.00 17.37
CA ALA A 515 15.33 -9.91 15.99
C ALA A 515 14.14 -10.84 15.69
N TRP A 516 13.91 -11.90 16.49
CA TRP A 516 12.89 -12.91 16.21
C TRP A 516 11.47 -12.36 16.25
N THR A 517 11.18 -11.52 17.26
CA THR A 517 9.86 -10.90 17.44
C THR A 517 9.49 -10.04 16.23
N SER A 518 10.40 -9.16 15.80
CA SER A 518 10.16 -8.28 14.65
C SER A 518 10.07 -9.04 13.34
N LEU A 519 10.83 -10.13 13.18
CA LEU A 519 10.77 -10.98 11.99
C LEU A 519 9.40 -11.68 11.90
N TRP A 520 8.93 -12.26 13.00
CA TRP A 520 7.66 -12.98 13.02
C TRP A 520 6.48 -12.03 12.87
N ASN A 521 6.53 -10.86 13.50
CA ASN A 521 5.54 -9.81 13.30
C ASN A 521 5.46 -9.40 11.83
N THR A 522 6.61 -9.20 11.18
CA THR A 522 6.66 -8.84 9.75
C THR A 522 6.00 -9.89 8.88
N VAL A 523 6.36 -11.16 9.07
CA VAL A 523 5.79 -12.28 8.30
C VAL A 523 4.30 -12.41 8.56
N ARG A 524 3.86 -12.39 9.83
CA ARG A 524 2.45 -12.53 10.22
C ARG A 524 1.59 -11.40 9.64
N LEU A 525 2.02 -10.15 9.84
CA LEU A 525 1.28 -8.97 9.38
C LEU A 525 1.24 -8.92 7.84
N ALA A 526 2.35 -9.22 7.15
CA ALA A 526 2.38 -9.25 5.69
C ALA A 526 1.57 -10.43 5.11
N ALA A 527 1.61 -11.60 5.72
CA ALA A 527 0.84 -12.78 5.32
C ALA A 527 -0.67 -12.58 5.46
N VAL A 528 -1.12 -11.73 6.39
CA VAL A 528 -2.53 -11.35 6.53
C VAL A 528 -2.89 -10.20 5.58
N ALA A 529 -2.06 -9.14 5.52
CA ALA A 529 -2.36 -7.95 4.73
C ALA A 529 -2.38 -8.21 3.22
N ALA A 530 -1.45 -9.03 2.70
CA ALA A 530 -1.31 -9.23 1.26
C ALA A 530 -2.53 -9.95 0.62
N PRO A 531 -3.06 -11.07 1.17
CA PRO A 531 -4.28 -11.68 0.66
C PRO A 531 -5.50 -10.79 0.77
N LEU A 532 -5.66 -10.07 1.88
CA LEU A 532 -6.77 -9.13 2.04
C LEU A 532 -6.72 -8.00 1.01
N SER A 533 -5.52 -7.46 0.75
CA SER A 533 -5.30 -6.43 -0.26
C SER A 533 -5.61 -6.93 -1.67
N ALA A 534 -5.14 -8.13 -2.02
CA ALA A 534 -5.41 -8.76 -3.31
C ALA A 534 -6.90 -9.06 -3.50
N ALA A 535 -7.57 -9.63 -2.48
CA ALA A 535 -8.99 -9.91 -2.51
C ALA A 535 -9.83 -8.63 -2.69
N LEU A 536 -9.55 -7.59 -1.89
CA LEU A 536 -10.25 -6.32 -1.95
C LEU A 536 -10.02 -5.61 -3.29
N GLY A 537 -8.78 -5.62 -3.79
CA GLY A 537 -8.41 -5.07 -5.09
C GLY A 537 -9.11 -5.77 -6.25
N LEU A 538 -9.11 -7.11 -6.28
CA LEU A 538 -9.76 -7.89 -7.34
C LEU A 538 -11.28 -7.80 -7.31
N LEU A 539 -11.90 -7.76 -6.12
CA LEU A 539 -13.35 -7.51 -6.00
C LEU A 539 -13.73 -6.12 -6.51
N THR A 540 -12.90 -5.11 -6.22
CA THR A 540 -13.09 -3.75 -6.75
C THR A 540 -12.90 -3.72 -8.26
N ALA A 541 -11.90 -4.41 -8.80
CA ALA A 541 -11.71 -4.57 -10.24
C ALA A 541 -12.91 -5.24 -10.92
N TRP A 542 -13.46 -6.29 -10.31
CA TRP A 542 -14.66 -6.96 -10.80
C TRP A 542 -15.86 -6.01 -10.81
N LEU A 543 -16.10 -5.25 -9.73
CA LEU A 543 -17.17 -4.25 -9.70
C LEU A 543 -17.00 -3.21 -10.81
N LEU A 544 -15.79 -2.65 -10.96
CA LEU A 544 -15.50 -1.61 -11.94
C LEU A 544 -15.55 -2.10 -13.40
N GLY A 545 -15.11 -3.34 -13.67
CA GLY A 545 -15.03 -3.88 -15.04
C GLY A 545 -16.29 -4.62 -15.50
N ARG A 546 -17.00 -5.27 -14.58
CA ARG A 546 -18.12 -6.18 -14.89
C ARG A 546 -19.49 -5.68 -14.47
N THR A 547 -19.57 -4.63 -13.64
CA THR A 547 -20.87 -4.05 -13.23
C THR A 547 -21.02 -2.60 -13.70
N ARG A 548 -22.26 -2.10 -13.67
CA ARG A 548 -22.61 -0.71 -13.94
C ARG A 548 -23.45 -0.17 -12.79
N PHE A 549 -23.04 0.96 -12.22
CA PHE A 549 -23.75 1.61 -11.12
C PHE A 549 -23.53 3.12 -11.11
N ALA A 550 -24.42 3.85 -10.42
CA ALA A 550 -24.31 5.30 -10.26
C ALA A 550 -23.07 5.65 -9.43
N GLY A 551 -22.29 6.64 -9.87
CA GLY A 551 -21.08 7.07 -9.16
C GLY A 551 -19.84 6.19 -9.39
N GLN A 552 -19.85 5.26 -10.35
CA GLN A 552 -18.73 4.36 -10.65
C GLN A 552 -17.39 5.07 -10.86
N ARG A 553 -17.37 6.22 -11.54
CA ARG A 553 -16.17 7.05 -11.71
C ARG A 553 -15.65 7.62 -10.38
N ALA A 554 -16.56 8.05 -9.50
CA ALA A 554 -16.18 8.56 -8.19
C ALA A 554 -15.64 7.45 -7.30
N PHE A 555 -16.26 6.27 -7.35
CA PHE A 555 -15.78 5.07 -6.64
C PHE A 555 -14.40 4.62 -7.13
N GLU A 556 -14.18 4.57 -8.44
CA GLU A 556 -12.87 4.29 -9.03
C GLU A 556 -11.81 5.29 -8.52
N LEU A 557 -12.09 6.59 -8.64
CA LEU A 557 -11.17 7.63 -8.16
C LEU A 557 -10.90 7.52 -6.66
N ALA A 558 -11.92 7.23 -5.86
CA ALA A 558 -11.81 7.07 -4.41
C ALA A 558 -10.91 5.89 -4.03
N THR A 559 -11.06 4.75 -4.70
CA THR A 559 -10.23 3.56 -4.44
C THR A 559 -8.77 3.77 -4.87
N LEU A 560 -8.54 4.46 -5.98
CA LEU A 560 -7.20 4.75 -6.50
C LEU A 560 -6.50 5.90 -5.76
N LEU A 561 -7.23 6.77 -5.06
CA LEU A 561 -6.67 7.91 -4.35
C LEU A 561 -5.64 7.49 -3.29
N SER A 562 -5.87 6.35 -2.63
CA SER A 562 -4.97 5.78 -1.62
C SER A 562 -3.54 5.53 -2.14
N PHE A 563 -3.38 5.28 -3.45
CA PHE A 563 -2.07 5.13 -4.08
C PHE A 563 -1.31 6.45 -4.20
N ALA A 564 -2.03 7.55 -4.38
CA ALA A 564 -1.43 8.88 -4.54
C ALA A 564 -1.00 9.49 -3.20
N VAL A 565 -1.51 8.97 -2.07
CA VAL A 565 -1.18 9.49 -0.75
C VAL A 565 0.18 8.94 -0.29
N PRO A 566 1.14 9.81 0.03
CA PRO A 566 2.45 9.40 0.55
C PRO A 566 2.32 8.58 1.84
N GLY A 567 3.17 7.57 2.00
CA GLY A 567 3.11 6.66 3.15
C GLY A 567 3.25 7.36 4.51
N THR A 568 4.10 8.39 4.59
CA THR A 568 4.27 9.20 5.82
C THR A 568 2.98 9.94 6.20
N VAL A 569 2.24 10.46 5.20
CA VAL A 569 0.95 11.11 5.41
C VAL A 569 -0.07 10.08 5.91
N ILE A 570 -0.12 8.88 5.31
CA ILE A 570 -1.02 7.79 5.76
C ILE A 570 -0.70 7.38 7.21
N GLY A 571 0.59 7.20 7.55
CA GLY A 571 1.01 6.79 8.89
C GLY A 571 0.51 7.74 9.97
N ILE A 572 0.78 9.05 9.80
CA ILE A 572 0.27 10.08 10.72
C ILE A 572 -1.25 10.14 10.71
N ALA A 573 -1.87 10.02 9.54
CA ALA A 573 -3.33 10.02 9.43
C ALA A 573 -3.98 8.93 10.26
N TYR A 574 -3.39 7.74 10.25
CA TYR A 574 -3.88 6.60 11.01
C TYR A 574 -3.69 6.81 12.51
N VAL A 575 -2.53 7.35 12.94
CA VAL A 575 -2.34 7.73 14.35
C VAL A 575 -3.37 8.76 14.79
N LEU A 576 -3.53 9.88 14.07
CA LEU A 576 -4.47 10.93 14.47
C LEU A 576 -5.94 10.50 14.41
N ALA A 577 -6.29 9.55 13.54
CA ALA A 577 -7.66 9.07 13.40
C ALA A 577 -8.03 7.95 14.38
N PHE A 578 -7.07 7.08 14.71
CA PHE A 578 -7.34 5.85 15.44
C PHE A 578 -6.60 5.74 16.79
N ASN A 579 -6.01 6.82 17.29
CA ASN A 579 -5.43 6.88 18.64
C ASN A 579 -6.44 7.28 19.73
N VAL A 580 -7.64 7.68 19.35
CA VAL A 580 -8.69 8.10 20.28
C VAL A 580 -10.01 7.42 19.92
N PRO A 581 -10.93 7.22 20.88
CA PRO A 581 -12.27 6.74 20.59
C PRO A 581 -12.96 7.58 19.51
N PRO A 582 -13.85 6.97 18.70
CA PRO A 582 -14.49 5.68 18.90
C PRO A 582 -13.76 4.45 18.37
N LEU A 583 -12.72 4.62 17.55
CA LEU A 583 -11.98 3.50 16.95
C LEU A 583 -10.54 3.60 17.39
N GLU A 584 -10.24 3.00 18.54
CA GLU A 584 -8.88 2.94 19.07
C GLU A 584 -8.19 1.68 18.54
N LEU A 585 -7.34 1.86 17.53
CA LEU A 585 -6.61 0.76 16.88
C LEU A 585 -5.09 0.86 17.10
N THR A 586 -4.60 1.98 17.64
CA THR A 586 -3.18 2.17 17.93
C THR A 586 -2.68 1.13 18.91
N GLY A 587 -1.39 0.77 18.80
CA GLY A 587 -0.78 -0.30 19.59
C GLY A 587 -1.09 -1.73 19.11
N SER A 588 -2.11 -1.93 18.26
CA SER A 588 -2.50 -3.25 17.76
C SER A 588 -1.90 -3.57 16.38
N GLY A 589 -1.67 -4.84 16.06
CA GLY A 589 -1.23 -5.24 14.71
C GLY A 589 -2.28 -4.98 13.62
N LEU A 590 -3.55 -4.82 14.01
CA LEU A 590 -4.66 -4.59 13.10
C LEU A 590 -4.54 -3.24 12.36
N ILE A 591 -4.07 -2.18 13.03
CA ILE A 591 -3.88 -0.87 12.39
C ILE A 591 -2.84 -0.95 11.26
N ILE A 592 -1.79 -1.76 11.45
CA ILE A 592 -0.75 -2.01 10.46
C ILE A 592 -1.32 -2.82 9.30
N VAL A 593 -2.04 -3.91 9.57
CA VAL A 593 -2.69 -4.73 8.53
C VAL A 593 -3.63 -3.88 7.67
N LEU A 594 -4.48 -3.06 8.28
CA LEU A 594 -5.42 -2.18 7.57
C LEU A 594 -4.67 -1.13 6.75
N CYS A 595 -3.66 -0.49 7.33
CA CYS A 595 -2.82 0.48 6.62
C CYS A 595 -2.17 -0.13 5.37
N LEU A 596 -1.58 -1.33 5.50
CA LEU A 596 -0.94 -2.03 4.38
C LEU A 596 -1.96 -2.51 3.35
N MET A 597 -3.12 -2.99 3.80
CA MET A 597 -4.20 -3.47 2.94
C MET A 597 -4.68 -2.37 1.98
N PHE A 598 -5.10 -1.21 2.50
CA PHE A 598 -5.62 -0.12 1.68
C PHE A 598 -4.53 0.57 0.86
N ARG A 599 -3.31 0.67 1.38
CA ARG A 599 -2.18 1.24 0.64
C ARG A 599 -1.82 0.41 -0.60
N ASN A 600 -1.88 -0.92 -0.49
CA ASN A 600 -1.49 -1.83 -1.58
C ASN A 600 -2.66 -2.24 -2.48
N MET A 601 -3.91 -2.00 -2.06
CA MET A 601 -5.14 -2.38 -2.79
C MET A 601 -5.18 -1.89 -4.25
N PRO A 602 -4.80 -0.63 -4.58
CA PRO A 602 -4.90 -0.10 -5.94
C PRO A 602 -4.16 -0.92 -7.01
N VAL A 603 -3.09 -1.61 -6.62
CA VAL A 603 -2.33 -2.47 -7.54
C VAL A 603 -3.14 -3.71 -7.91
N GLY A 604 -3.85 -4.29 -6.94
CA GLY A 604 -4.83 -5.36 -7.20
C GLY A 604 -5.99 -4.89 -8.08
N VAL A 605 -6.46 -3.64 -7.91
CA VAL A 605 -7.52 -3.05 -8.75
C VAL A 605 -7.05 -2.94 -10.21
N ARG A 606 -5.88 -2.33 -10.45
CA ARG A 606 -5.32 -2.12 -11.80
C ARG A 606 -4.99 -3.45 -12.48
N GLY A 607 -4.30 -4.36 -11.78
CA GLY A 607 -3.96 -5.68 -12.32
C GLY A 607 -5.20 -6.52 -12.60
N GLY A 608 -6.21 -6.45 -11.73
CA GLY A 608 -7.49 -7.12 -11.92
C GLY A 608 -8.26 -6.58 -13.12
N LEU A 609 -8.31 -5.25 -13.31
CA LEU A 609 -8.99 -4.64 -14.45
C LEU A 609 -8.34 -5.05 -15.78
N ALA A 610 -7.01 -4.94 -15.87
CA ALA A 610 -6.26 -5.36 -17.06
C ALA A 610 -6.48 -6.84 -17.40
N SER A 611 -6.56 -7.71 -16.39
CA SER A 611 -6.84 -9.14 -16.59
C SER A 611 -8.29 -9.40 -17.01
N LEU A 612 -9.24 -8.69 -16.40
CA LEU A 612 -10.66 -8.83 -16.71
C LEU A 612 -11.03 -8.26 -18.08
N GLU A 613 -10.34 -7.23 -18.58
CA GLU A 613 -10.57 -6.67 -19.92
C GLU A 613 -10.24 -7.66 -21.04
N GLN A 614 -9.33 -8.60 -20.78
CA GLN A 614 -8.94 -9.63 -21.74
C GLN A 614 -9.93 -10.81 -21.80
N ILE A 615 -10.84 -10.92 -20.83
CA ILE A 615 -11.82 -12.01 -20.72
C ILE A 615 -13.16 -11.52 -21.28
N ASP A 616 -13.76 -12.25 -22.20
CA ASP A 616 -15.03 -11.85 -22.82
C ASP A 616 -16.19 -11.75 -21.80
N ARG A 617 -17.18 -10.87 -22.07
CA ARG A 617 -18.38 -10.71 -21.21
C ARG A 617 -19.40 -11.84 -21.36
N SER A 618 -19.37 -12.58 -22.46
CA SER A 618 -20.25 -13.73 -22.72
C SER A 618 -20.17 -14.80 -21.63
N LEU A 619 -19.02 -14.96 -20.95
CA LEU A 619 -18.89 -15.89 -19.81
C LEU A 619 -19.75 -15.48 -18.62
N ASP A 620 -19.89 -14.17 -18.36
CA ASP A 620 -20.76 -13.68 -17.30
C ASP A 620 -22.24 -13.87 -17.67
N GLU A 621 -22.58 -13.63 -18.94
CA GLU A 621 -23.94 -13.77 -19.47
C GLU A 621 -24.40 -15.23 -19.52
N ALA A 622 -23.51 -16.16 -19.89
CA ALA A 622 -23.75 -17.59 -19.86
C ALA A 622 -23.97 -18.08 -18.42
N SER A 623 -23.13 -17.66 -17.47
CA SER A 623 -23.29 -17.98 -16.04
C SER A 623 -24.65 -17.48 -15.51
N ASN A 624 -25.02 -16.24 -15.83
CA ASN A 624 -26.30 -15.65 -15.41
C ASN A 624 -27.51 -16.36 -16.05
N THR A 625 -27.43 -16.76 -17.33
CA THR A 625 -28.50 -17.50 -18.02
C THR A 625 -28.72 -18.89 -17.40
N LEU A 626 -27.67 -19.53 -16.89
CA LEU A 626 -27.74 -20.78 -16.13
C LEU A 626 -28.25 -20.59 -14.69
N GLY A 627 -28.65 -19.38 -14.30
CA GLY A 627 -29.21 -19.07 -12.99
C GLY A 627 -28.17 -18.87 -11.88
N ALA A 628 -26.88 -18.82 -12.23
CA ALA A 628 -25.83 -18.43 -11.28
C ALA A 628 -25.91 -16.92 -10.98
N ARG A 629 -25.40 -16.53 -9.81
CA ARG A 629 -25.34 -15.13 -9.34
C ARG A 629 -23.90 -14.64 -9.28
N GLY A 630 -23.69 -13.33 -9.08
CA GLY A 630 -22.37 -12.70 -9.05
C GLY A 630 -21.33 -13.44 -8.21
N ALA A 631 -21.68 -13.90 -7.00
CA ALA A 631 -20.75 -14.68 -6.18
C ALA A 631 -20.30 -15.97 -6.89
N VAL A 632 -21.23 -16.74 -7.45
CA VAL A 632 -20.91 -17.99 -8.14
C VAL A 632 -20.08 -17.72 -9.40
N THR A 633 -20.43 -16.70 -10.17
CA THR A 633 -19.68 -16.27 -11.36
C THR A 633 -18.25 -15.86 -11.00
N VAL A 634 -18.08 -15.04 -9.95
CA VAL A 634 -16.76 -14.63 -9.48
C VAL A 634 -15.92 -15.83 -9.04
N TRP A 635 -16.45 -16.67 -8.15
CA TRP A 635 -15.65 -17.75 -7.54
C TRP A 635 -15.39 -18.93 -8.48
N ARG A 636 -16.35 -19.30 -9.34
CA ARG A 636 -16.25 -20.51 -10.19
C ARG A 636 -15.81 -20.23 -11.62
N VAL A 637 -16.07 -19.04 -12.16
CA VAL A 637 -15.78 -18.71 -13.56
C VAL A 637 -14.59 -17.74 -13.64
N LEU A 638 -14.70 -16.58 -13.01
CA LEU A 638 -13.70 -15.52 -13.16
C LEU A 638 -12.42 -15.80 -12.37
N LEU A 639 -12.52 -16.20 -11.10
CA LEU A 639 -11.36 -16.40 -10.23
C LEU A 639 -10.34 -17.40 -10.81
N PRO A 640 -10.76 -18.56 -11.38
CA PRO A 640 -9.83 -19.45 -12.07
C PRO A 640 -9.13 -18.84 -13.28
N LEU A 641 -9.81 -17.95 -14.02
CA LEU A 641 -9.27 -17.28 -15.21
C LEU A 641 -8.30 -16.16 -14.83
N VAL A 642 -8.58 -15.43 -13.74
CA VAL A 642 -7.71 -14.35 -13.24
C VAL A 642 -6.64 -14.83 -12.26
N LYS A 643 -6.42 -16.14 -12.10
CA LYS A 643 -5.35 -16.72 -11.25
C LYS A 643 -3.98 -16.06 -11.42
N PRO A 644 -3.49 -15.77 -12.65
CA PRO A 644 -2.22 -15.07 -12.82
C PRO A 644 -2.21 -13.68 -12.18
N ALA A 645 -3.32 -12.94 -12.29
CA ALA A 645 -3.47 -11.62 -11.67
C ALA A 645 -3.56 -11.72 -10.14
N VAL A 646 -4.21 -12.77 -9.61
CA VAL A 646 -4.21 -13.08 -8.16
C VAL A 646 -2.78 -13.29 -7.66
N GLY A 647 -1.98 -14.11 -8.37
CA GLY A 647 -0.59 -14.36 -8.00
C GLY A 647 0.27 -13.11 -8.03
N ALA A 648 0.14 -12.30 -9.08
CA ALA A 648 0.86 -11.04 -9.20
C ALA A 648 0.48 -10.06 -8.06
N ALA A 649 -0.81 -9.92 -7.75
CA ALA A 649 -1.28 -9.06 -6.67
C ALA A 649 -0.83 -9.55 -5.28
N LEU A 650 -0.83 -10.87 -5.05
CA LEU A 650 -0.35 -11.48 -3.81
C LEU A 650 1.15 -11.28 -3.60
N VAL A 651 1.97 -11.61 -4.61
CA VAL A 651 3.43 -11.42 -4.54
C VAL A 651 3.76 -9.96 -4.32
N TYR A 652 3.16 -9.06 -5.11
CA TYR A 652 3.38 -7.63 -4.97
C TYR A 652 2.94 -7.12 -3.59
N GLY A 653 1.73 -7.48 -3.15
CA GLY A 653 1.20 -7.08 -1.85
C GLY A 653 2.06 -7.58 -0.70
N PHE A 654 2.57 -8.81 -0.78
CA PHE A 654 3.46 -9.38 0.24
C PHE A 654 4.81 -8.65 0.27
N VAL A 655 5.43 -8.47 -0.91
CA VAL A 655 6.71 -7.76 -1.03
C VAL A 655 6.61 -6.35 -0.49
N ARG A 656 5.59 -5.59 -0.89
CA ARG A 656 5.38 -4.23 -0.41
C ARG A 656 5.03 -4.19 1.07
N SER A 657 4.27 -5.14 1.60
CA SER A 657 3.99 -5.20 3.04
C SER A 657 5.25 -5.40 3.88
N VAL A 658 6.18 -6.26 3.43
CA VAL A 658 7.44 -6.51 4.15
C VAL A 658 8.41 -5.34 4.04
N THR A 659 8.50 -4.68 2.87
CA THR A 659 9.48 -3.61 2.63
C THR A 659 9.00 -2.22 3.00
N THR A 660 7.72 -2.05 3.36
CA THR A 660 7.15 -0.74 3.70
C THR A 660 7.68 -0.22 5.03
N VAL A 661 8.17 1.02 5.02
CA VAL A 661 8.61 1.73 6.23
C VAL A 661 7.80 3.00 6.47
N SER A 662 7.60 3.82 5.44
CA SER A 662 7.17 5.22 5.61
C SER A 662 5.87 5.42 6.39
N ALA A 663 4.91 4.49 6.28
CA ALA A 663 3.66 4.54 7.07
C ALA A 663 3.80 3.78 8.39
N VAL A 664 4.46 2.63 8.34
CA VAL A 664 4.59 1.65 9.43
C VAL A 664 5.37 2.22 10.61
N ILE A 665 6.39 3.04 10.38
CA ILE A 665 7.21 3.64 11.46
C ILE A 665 6.39 4.44 12.48
N PHE A 666 5.23 4.98 12.07
CA PHE A 666 4.32 5.71 12.95
C PHE A 666 3.35 4.80 13.71
N LEU A 667 3.17 3.56 13.27
CA LEU A 667 2.12 2.64 13.72
C LEU A 667 2.65 1.50 14.59
N VAL A 668 3.95 1.21 14.51
CA VAL A 668 4.58 0.15 15.30
C VAL A 668 4.55 0.47 16.79
N SER A 669 4.31 -0.56 17.59
CA SER A 669 4.44 -0.57 19.06
C SER A 669 5.48 -1.60 19.49
N GLY A 670 5.82 -1.65 20.78
CA GLY A 670 6.78 -2.63 21.31
C GLY A 670 6.45 -4.08 20.93
N ASP A 671 5.16 -4.44 20.94
CA ASP A 671 4.69 -5.80 20.63
C ASP A 671 4.55 -6.07 19.13
N THR A 672 4.44 -5.02 18.30
CA THR A 672 4.15 -5.12 16.86
C THR A 672 5.27 -4.54 16.00
N ASP A 673 6.47 -4.40 16.55
CA ASP A 673 7.64 -3.92 15.83
C ASP A 673 7.90 -4.77 14.58
N MET A 674 8.18 -4.12 13.45
CA MET A 674 8.46 -4.79 12.18
C MET A 674 9.96 -4.85 11.92
N ALA A 675 10.38 -5.75 11.04
CA ALA A 675 11.75 -5.98 10.64
C ALA A 675 12.39 -4.68 10.14
N THR A 676 11.63 -3.92 9.36
CA THR A 676 12.10 -2.66 8.77
C THR A 676 12.37 -1.60 9.82
N THR A 677 11.50 -1.45 10.81
CA THR A 677 11.64 -0.49 11.91
C THR A 677 12.75 -0.91 12.87
N TYR A 678 12.85 -2.21 13.17
CA TYR A 678 13.95 -2.79 13.95
C TYR A 678 15.32 -2.54 13.31
N ILE A 679 15.47 -2.82 12.01
CA ILE A 679 16.76 -2.61 11.31
C ILE A 679 17.14 -1.13 11.30
N ILE A 680 16.17 -0.24 11.04
CA ILE A 680 16.40 1.21 11.12
C ILE A 680 16.86 1.61 12.51
N GLY A 681 16.22 1.11 13.57
CA GLY A 681 16.64 1.35 14.95
C GLY A 681 18.10 0.93 15.20
N ARG A 682 18.52 -0.22 14.67
CA ARG A 682 19.92 -0.67 14.75
C ARG A 682 20.88 0.22 13.97
N VAL A 683 20.52 0.67 12.78
CA VAL A 683 21.32 1.60 11.97
C VAL A 683 21.48 2.95 12.67
N VAL A 684 20.40 3.50 13.23
CA VAL A 684 20.43 4.78 13.96
C VAL A 684 21.28 4.67 15.22
N ASN A 685 21.26 3.53 15.91
CA ASN A 685 22.09 3.25 17.08
C ASN A 685 23.54 2.84 16.74
N GLY A 686 23.93 2.82 15.46
CA GLY A 686 25.29 2.47 15.02
C GLY A 686 25.61 0.97 15.05
N ASP A 687 24.62 0.10 15.30
CA ASP A 687 24.76 -1.37 15.34
C ASP A 687 24.66 -1.97 13.92
N TYR A 688 25.55 -1.53 13.02
CA TYR A 688 25.51 -1.86 11.60
C TYR A 688 25.66 -3.36 11.32
N GLY A 689 26.49 -4.08 12.09
CA GLY A 689 26.69 -5.52 11.89
C GLY A 689 25.40 -6.33 12.06
N VAL A 690 24.63 -6.03 13.11
CA VAL A 690 23.30 -6.63 13.35
C VAL A 690 22.32 -6.24 12.23
N ALA A 691 22.34 -4.98 11.80
CA ALA A 691 21.48 -4.50 10.72
C ALA A 691 21.75 -5.23 9.39
N ILE A 692 23.02 -5.44 9.03
CA ILE A 692 23.41 -6.16 7.81
C ILE A 692 23.03 -7.64 7.91
N ALA A 693 23.35 -8.30 9.03
CA ALA A 693 23.00 -9.70 9.25
C ALA A 693 21.49 -9.94 9.16
N TYR A 694 20.69 -9.06 9.76
CA TYR A 694 19.23 -9.10 9.62
C TYR A 694 18.82 -8.90 8.16
N SER A 695 19.38 -7.91 7.47
CA SER A 695 19.05 -7.64 6.06
C SER A 695 19.29 -8.86 5.16
N ALA A 696 20.37 -9.60 5.39
CA ALA A 696 20.65 -10.86 4.69
C ALA A 696 19.56 -11.92 4.92
N VAL A 697 19.17 -12.14 6.18
CA VAL A 697 18.09 -13.07 6.56
C VAL A 697 16.77 -12.66 5.92
N LEU A 698 16.45 -11.36 5.95
CA LEU A 698 15.22 -10.83 5.37
C LEU A 698 15.19 -11.00 3.85
N ILE A 699 16.29 -10.74 3.14
CA ILE A 699 16.39 -10.97 1.68
C ILE A 699 16.19 -12.47 1.36
N ALA A 700 16.84 -13.37 2.09
CA ALA A 700 16.69 -14.81 1.90
C ALA A 700 15.24 -15.26 2.13
N LEU A 701 14.61 -14.78 3.21
CA LEU A 701 13.21 -15.04 3.53
C LEU A 701 12.28 -14.52 2.42
N MET A 702 12.54 -13.33 1.90
CA MET A 702 11.76 -12.72 0.82
C MET A 702 11.84 -13.54 -0.46
N VAL A 703 13.03 -13.97 -0.88
CA VAL A 703 13.20 -14.84 -2.05
C VAL A 703 12.44 -16.15 -1.84
N ALA A 704 12.58 -16.79 -0.67
CA ALA A 704 11.87 -18.02 -0.34
C ALA A 704 10.35 -17.85 -0.39
N ALA A 705 9.82 -16.76 0.18
CA ALA A 705 8.39 -16.45 0.18
C ALA A 705 7.86 -16.19 -1.24
N ILE A 706 8.59 -15.46 -2.09
CA ILE A 706 8.20 -15.23 -3.48
C ILE A 706 8.12 -16.55 -4.25
N VAL A 707 9.15 -17.41 -4.13
CA VAL A 707 9.16 -18.73 -4.77
C VAL A 707 7.98 -19.59 -4.28
N LEU A 708 7.71 -19.57 -2.97
CA LEU A 708 6.58 -20.31 -2.39
C LEU A 708 5.24 -19.82 -2.94
N ILE A 709 4.99 -18.50 -2.95
CA ILE A 709 3.74 -17.93 -3.47
C ILE A 709 3.57 -18.26 -4.96
N GLN A 710 4.63 -18.14 -5.77
CA GLN A 710 4.58 -18.47 -7.19
C GLN A 710 4.27 -19.96 -7.44
N ARG A 711 4.84 -20.86 -6.63
CA ARG A 711 4.54 -22.30 -6.71
C ARG A 711 3.10 -22.61 -6.30
N LEU A 712 2.58 -21.98 -5.24
CA LEU A 712 1.22 -22.21 -4.74
C LEU A 712 0.14 -21.68 -5.69
N VAL A 713 0.35 -20.53 -6.31
CA VAL A 713 -0.66 -19.93 -7.21
C VAL A 713 -0.67 -20.62 -8.59
N GLY A 714 0.47 -21.16 -9.02
CA GLY A 714 0.63 -21.84 -10.30
C GLY A 714 0.71 -20.83 -11.45
N VAL A 715 1.86 -20.80 -12.14
CA VAL A 715 2.02 -19.97 -13.34
C VAL A 715 1.46 -20.75 -14.52
N ARG A 716 0.29 -20.35 -15.03
CA ARG A 716 -0.09 -20.69 -16.40
C ARG A 716 0.80 -19.85 -17.32
N VAL A 717 1.92 -20.43 -17.72
CA VAL A 717 2.63 -19.95 -18.91
C VAL A 717 1.68 -20.23 -20.07
N VAL A 718 1.07 -19.18 -20.61
CA VAL A 718 0.37 -19.30 -21.90
C VAL A 718 1.45 -19.71 -22.88
N GLY A 719 1.46 -20.98 -23.27
CA GLY A 719 2.40 -21.52 -24.22
C GLY A 719 2.21 -20.80 -25.55
N ALA A 720 3.01 -19.77 -25.80
CA ALA A 720 3.37 -19.46 -27.17
C ALA A 720 4.08 -20.69 -27.69
N ARG A 721 3.57 -21.30 -28.77
CA ARG A 721 4.28 -22.37 -29.47
C ARG A 721 5.67 -21.84 -29.80
N THR A 722 6.70 -22.33 -29.11
CA THR A 722 8.08 -22.15 -29.59
C THR A 722 8.20 -22.95 -30.88
N ALA A 723 8.82 -22.35 -31.89
CA ALA A 723 8.99 -22.91 -33.22
C ALA A 723 10.00 -24.08 -33.26
N GLU A 724 10.00 -24.96 -32.27
CA GLU A 724 10.86 -26.14 -32.17
C GLU A 724 10.10 -27.44 -32.52
N GLY A 725 8.89 -27.34 -33.10
CA GLY A 725 8.08 -28.48 -33.52
C GLY A 725 8.02 -28.72 -35.03
N ALA A 726 8.91 -28.08 -35.81
CA ALA A 726 8.97 -28.26 -37.26
C ALA A 726 10.44 -28.46 -37.69
N SER A 727 11.02 -29.56 -37.22
CA SER A 727 12.17 -30.22 -37.84
C SER A 727 12.01 -31.72 -37.69
#